data_AF-A0A7Y5T097-F1
#
_entry.id   AF-A0A7Y5T097-F1
#
_cell.length_a   1.000
_cell.length_b   1.000
_cell.length_c   1.000
_cell.angle_alpha   90.00
_cell.angle_beta   90.00
_cell.angle_gamma   90.00
#
_symmetry.space_group_name_H-M   'P 1'
#
loop_
_entity.id
_entity.type
_entity.pdbx_description
1 polymer ?
#
loop_
_entity_poly.entity_id
_entity_poly.type
_entity_poly.pdbx_seq_one_letter_code
_entity_poly.pdbx_strand_id
1 'polypeptide(L)'
;MKFLISLCVLTGWWWAGQGQIPLTDYRIQSIIRHQDLRSPGHTFLPYLSDSDSLIRRRALQALASVQNRGDLALVTDLFQDPSADVRGMAYLAAGQTGDSSALIPMIEALRNDSHPVSRAELGLAIGQVITQRLYLALRDSALLTDPALHARVLFRMATRGPLAPVQIADGNLLLRMSLSPSDHSMVLYALSRGIRSPLPDASLAATLEPWTYDADPLNRNRAIQVFRRFPDSTGLAAARRLITTETDPGVLQAAARVLLSKAAFLDISDAERLKRLTLFPTSWVQVSLAQTLRTTDSTKVTSDAWRRLRSVVYERMALSSPVPGYRDIEWMITACQFGHGPDSLIGRLSTLPNPFLRGFQAVLLGYLPVPGSTARLTELTRASDPAIRTPAAQILTDQIRKGQVDTLTIRAMLRSWLATADLSLVSFASDLLTNPAFRYEGLEPDIGSCFDKTNSADGVEALLGLISLTRQLGTPAAADLLTRWTSHSSPVVARAAREALNQKPGPRPLQQAMPAVDLAGLTGLQKPLFLDWKTSKGTIRMKLLPEEAPMTVLAMLRLVRTGFFNGIYFHRLVPDFVIQGGDPRGDGSGGPGFVLRSEFSQIRYSQAGKVGMASAGKDTEGCQFFIIHSPTPHLDGRYTIWAEVVSGLSVADELEPGDRIESVRVIGE
;
A
#
# COMPACT_ATOMS: atom_id res chain seq x y z
N MET A 1 -17.66 -35.10 -5.87
CA MET A 1 -18.24 -33.79 -5.47
C MET A 1 -17.68 -33.24 -4.16
N LYS A 2 -17.76 -33.95 -3.01
CA LYS A 2 -17.17 -33.49 -1.74
C LYS A 2 -15.64 -33.23 -1.78
N PHE A 3 -14.90 -34.00 -2.58
CA PHE A 3 -13.44 -33.83 -2.75
C PHE A 3 -13.05 -32.60 -3.60
N LEU A 4 -13.88 -32.23 -4.59
CA LEU A 4 -13.70 -31.02 -5.40
C LEU A 4 -14.03 -29.75 -4.61
N ILE A 5 -15.03 -29.80 -3.72
CA ILE A 5 -15.38 -28.70 -2.83
C ILE A 5 -14.23 -28.42 -1.84
N SER A 6 -13.60 -29.46 -1.29
CA SER A 6 -12.40 -29.28 -0.44
C SER A 6 -11.24 -28.65 -1.21
N LEU A 7 -10.94 -29.07 -2.45
CA LEU A 7 -9.84 -28.51 -3.23
C LEU A 7 -10.07 -27.03 -3.66
N CYS A 8 -11.32 -26.65 -3.95
CA CYS A 8 -11.69 -25.28 -4.33
C CYS A 8 -11.79 -24.32 -3.13
N VAL A 9 -12.15 -24.82 -1.94
CA VAL A 9 -12.07 -24.05 -0.68
C VAL A 9 -10.61 -23.88 -0.24
N LEU A 10 -9.76 -24.88 -0.47
CA LEU A 10 -8.33 -24.89 -0.11
C LEU A 10 -7.50 -23.85 -0.87
N THR A 11 -7.90 -23.44 -2.07
CA THR A 11 -7.15 -22.49 -2.90
C THR A 11 -7.65 -21.05 -2.75
N GLY A 12 -8.86 -20.82 -2.21
CA GLY A 12 -9.53 -19.52 -2.26
C GLY A 12 -10.14 -19.21 -3.63
N TRP A 13 -10.30 -20.22 -4.49
CA TRP A 13 -10.67 -20.09 -5.91
C TRP A 13 -12.14 -20.40 -6.18
N TRP A 14 -13.02 -20.35 -5.17
CA TRP A 14 -14.46 -20.57 -5.40
C TRP A 14 -15.06 -19.59 -6.42
N TRP A 15 -14.45 -18.41 -6.58
CA TRP A 15 -14.91 -17.39 -7.53
C TRP A 15 -14.27 -17.49 -8.92
N ALA A 16 -13.24 -18.31 -9.10
CA ALA A 16 -12.49 -18.42 -10.36
C ALA A 16 -13.19 -19.27 -11.45
N GLY A 17 -14.42 -19.75 -11.19
CA GLY A 17 -15.17 -20.62 -12.10
C GLY A 17 -16.61 -20.20 -12.40
N GLN A 18 -17.06 -19.03 -11.95
CA GLN A 18 -18.37 -18.49 -12.32
C GLN A 18 -18.18 -17.63 -13.57
N GLY A 19 -18.92 -17.92 -14.64
CA GLY A 19 -18.64 -17.49 -16.03
C GLY A 19 -18.13 -16.06 -16.19
N GLN A 20 -17.22 -15.88 -17.16
CA GLN A 20 -16.71 -14.58 -17.58
C GLN A 20 -17.83 -13.54 -17.59
N ILE A 21 -17.69 -12.44 -16.84
CA ILE A 21 -18.67 -11.36 -16.82
C ILE A 21 -18.81 -10.89 -18.28
N PRO A 22 -19.97 -11.09 -18.94
CA PRO A 22 -20.09 -10.78 -20.35
C PRO A 22 -20.13 -9.26 -20.50
N LEU A 23 -18.97 -8.66 -20.78
CA LEU A 23 -18.81 -7.21 -20.98
C LEU A 23 -19.64 -6.67 -22.17
N THR A 24 -20.22 -7.55 -22.98
CA THR A 24 -21.18 -7.24 -24.05
C THR A 24 -22.64 -7.15 -23.59
N ASP A 25 -23.00 -7.63 -22.39
CA ASP A 25 -24.36 -7.49 -21.87
C ASP A 25 -24.61 -6.03 -21.49
N TYR A 26 -25.64 -5.42 -22.08
CA TYR A 26 -25.98 -4.01 -21.87
C TYR A 26 -26.33 -3.68 -20.42
N ARG A 27 -26.87 -4.63 -19.65
CA ARG A 27 -27.17 -4.47 -18.22
C ARG A 27 -25.88 -4.35 -17.43
N ILE A 28 -24.89 -5.19 -17.74
CA ILE A 28 -23.55 -5.14 -17.12
C ILE A 28 -22.84 -3.83 -17.47
N GLN A 29 -22.89 -3.40 -18.73
CA GLN A 29 -22.33 -2.10 -19.15
C GLN A 29 -23.01 -0.94 -18.41
N SER A 30 -24.32 -1.02 -18.19
CA SER A 30 -25.08 -0.02 -17.43
C SER A 30 -24.66 -0.01 -15.95
N ILE A 31 -24.48 -1.18 -15.34
CA ILE A 31 -23.95 -1.30 -13.96
C ILE A 31 -22.54 -0.69 -13.86
N ILE A 32 -21.64 -0.98 -14.81
CA ILE A 32 -20.28 -0.41 -14.86
C ILE A 32 -20.35 1.12 -14.96
N ARG A 33 -21.21 1.65 -15.84
CA ARG A 33 -21.43 3.09 -15.98
C ARG A 33 -21.93 3.71 -14.67
N HIS A 34 -22.90 3.10 -14.01
CA HIS A 34 -23.43 3.61 -12.74
C HIS A 34 -22.38 3.56 -11.63
N GLN A 35 -21.57 2.51 -11.59
CA GLN A 35 -20.42 2.38 -10.69
C GLN A 35 -19.44 3.54 -10.91
N ASP A 36 -18.98 3.74 -12.13
CA ASP A 36 -18.00 4.79 -12.49
C ASP A 36 -18.52 6.20 -12.16
N LEU A 37 -19.78 6.48 -12.52
CA LEU A 37 -20.45 7.75 -12.22
C LEU A 37 -20.73 7.96 -10.73
N ARG A 38 -20.51 6.95 -9.87
CA ARG A 38 -20.90 6.96 -8.44
C ARG A 38 -22.39 7.31 -8.29
N SER A 39 -23.22 6.69 -9.14
CA SER A 39 -24.67 6.92 -9.15
C SER A 39 -25.28 6.56 -7.79
N PRO A 40 -26.36 7.24 -7.35
CA PRO A 40 -27.05 6.89 -6.11
C PRO A 40 -27.51 5.42 -6.09
N GLY A 41 -27.50 4.75 -4.94
CA GLY A 41 -27.80 3.32 -4.84
C GLY A 41 -29.15 2.89 -5.42
N HIS A 42 -30.17 3.73 -5.36
CA HIS A 42 -31.49 3.41 -5.93
C HIS A 42 -31.46 3.19 -7.45
N THR A 43 -30.43 3.70 -8.15
CA THR A 43 -30.22 3.42 -9.58
C THR A 43 -29.89 1.95 -9.85
N PHE A 44 -29.43 1.21 -8.83
CA PHE A 44 -29.13 -0.21 -8.94
C PHE A 44 -30.34 -1.13 -8.70
N LEU A 45 -31.48 -0.60 -8.21
CA LEU A 45 -32.68 -1.40 -7.88
C LEU A 45 -33.13 -2.35 -9.00
N PRO A 46 -33.23 -1.93 -10.29
CA PRO A 46 -33.64 -2.84 -11.36
C PRO A 46 -32.70 -4.05 -11.52
N TYR A 47 -31.41 -3.87 -11.26
CA TYR A 47 -30.41 -4.94 -11.38
C TYR A 47 -30.35 -5.81 -10.13
N LEU A 48 -30.60 -5.25 -8.94
CA LEU A 48 -30.68 -5.99 -7.68
C LEU A 48 -31.91 -6.90 -7.62
N SER A 49 -32.95 -6.62 -8.40
CA SER A 49 -34.15 -7.44 -8.52
C SER A 49 -34.21 -8.26 -9.82
N ASP A 50 -33.12 -8.31 -10.60
CA ASP A 50 -33.09 -9.08 -11.86
C ASP A 50 -33.27 -10.58 -11.59
N SER A 51 -33.98 -11.26 -12.48
CA SER A 51 -34.15 -12.72 -12.46
C SER A 51 -32.81 -13.47 -12.48
N ASP A 52 -31.80 -12.93 -13.15
CA ASP A 52 -30.48 -13.52 -13.28
C ASP A 52 -29.59 -13.18 -12.06
N SER A 53 -29.16 -14.21 -11.34
CA SER A 53 -28.28 -14.06 -10.19
C SER A 53 -26.92 -13.43 -10.53
N LEU A 54 -26.44 -13.56 -11.78
CA LEU A 54 -25.19 -12.94 -12.22
C LEU A 54 -25.32 -11.40 -12.25
N ILE A 55 -26.48 -10.90 -12.70
CA ILE A 55 -26.77 -9.47 -12.74
C ILE A 55 -26.92 -8.91 -11.32
N ARG A 56 -27.68 -9.59 -10.44
CA ARG A 56 -27.81 -9.20 -9.03
C ARG A 56 -26.44 -9.14 -8.33
N ARG A 57 -25.63 -10.18 -8.52
CA ARG A 57 -24.27 -10.25 -8.00
C ARG A 57 -23.39 -9.11 -8.54
N ARG A 58 -23.44 -8.82 -9.84
CA ARG A 58 -22.64 -7.73 -10.44
C ARG A 58 -23.06 -6.36 -9.91
N ALA A 59 -24.36 -6.13 -9.69
CA ALA A 59 -24.86 -4.91 -9.07
C ALA A 59 -24.35 -4.76 -7.62
N LEU A 60 -24.37 -5.84 -6.82
CA LEU A 60 -23.77 -5.84 -5.48
C LEU A 60 -22.25 -5.62 -5.51
N GLN A 61 -21.53 -6.16 -6.52
CA GLN A 61 -20.10 -5.88 -6.70
C GLN A 61 -19.85 -4.39 -6.94
N ALA A 62 -20.67 -3.73 -7.75
CA ALA A 62 -20.57 -2.30 -7.99
C ALA A 62 -20.82 -1.50 -6.70
N LEU A 63 -21.85 -1.85 -5.92
CA LEU A 63 -22.11 -1.22 -4.62
C LEU A 63 -20.95 -1.45 -3.63
N ALA A 64 -20.40 -2.67 -3.58
CA ALA A 64 -19.23 -3.01 -2.78
C ALA A 64 -18.00 -2.16 -3.17
N SER A 65 -17.79 -1.92 -4.46
CA SER A 65 -16.72 -1.04 -4.95
C SER A 65 -16.96 0.42 -4.56
N VAL A 66 -18.21 0.88 -4.63
CA VAL A 66 -18.59 2.27 -4.30
C VAL A 66 -18.56 2.52 -2.79
N GLN A 67 -18.78 1.51 -1.93
CA GLN A 67 -18.68 1.58 -0.46
C GLN A 67 -19.52 2.70 0.17
N ASN A 68 -20.65 3.04 -0.44
CA ASN A 68 -21.52 4.09 0.07
C ASN A 68 -22.40 3.54 1.21
N ARG A 69 -22.28 4.14 2.39
CA ARG A 69 -23.04 3.75 3.58
C ARG A 69 -24.55 3.94 3.41
N GLY A 70 -24.96 4.91 2.58
CA GLY A 70 -26.38 5.16 2.29
C GLY A 70 -27.08 4.01 1.57
N ASP A 71 -26.33 3.08 0.99
CA ASP A 71 -26.87 1.96 0.23
C ASP A 71 -27.04 0.69 1.09
N LEU A 72 -26.71 0.76 2.39
CA LEU A 72 -26.68 -0.41 3.27
C LEU A 72 -28.04 -1.14 3.34
N ALA A 73 -29.15 -0.41 3.39
CA ALA A 73 -30.49 -1.02 3.40
C ALA A 73 -30.74 -1.88 2.15
N LEU A 74 -30.37 -1.37 0.96
CA LEU A 74 -30.49 -2.09 -0.31
C LEU A 74 -29.65 -3.36 -0.32
N VAL A 75 -28.48 -3.32 0.33
CA VAL A 75 -27.58 -4.47 0.40
C VAL A 75 -28.08 -5.51 1.41
N THR A 76 -28.61 -5.10 2.56
CA THR A 76 -29.09 -6.02 3.60
C THR A 76 -30.31 -6.82 3.18
N ASP A 77 -31.17 -6.28 2.31
CA ASP A 77 -32.33 -7.00 1.77
C ASP A 77 -31.92 -8.28 1.02
N LEU A 78 -30.71 -8.29 0.45
CA LEU A 78 -30.17 -9.40 -0.34
C LEU A 78 -29.49 -10.47 0.54
N PHE A 79 -29.49 -10.32 1.88
CA PHE A 79 -29.00 -11.36 2.79
C PHE A 79 -29.87 -12.62 2.78
N GLN A 80 -31.10 -12.53 2.25
CA GLN A 80 -32.01 -13.67 2.09
C GLN A 80 -32.12 -14.14 0.63
N ASP A 81 -31.22 -13.69 -0.27
CA ASP A 81 -31.27 -14.12 -1.67
C ASP A 81 -31.15 -15.65 -1.79
N PRO A 82 -31.92 -16.31 -2.67
CA PRO A 82 -31.84 -17.75 -2.87
C PRO A 82 -30.44 -18.22 -3.30
N SER A 83 -29.70 -17.39 -4.04
CA SER A 83 -28.32 -17.69 -4.45
C SER A 83 -27.33 -17.38 -3.34
N ALA A 84 -26.56 -18.39 -2.92
CA ALA A 84 -25.50 -18.22 -1.94
C ALA A 84 -24.39 -17.26 -2.42
N ASP A 85 -24.14 -17.19 -3.73
CA ASP A 85 -23.16 -16.26 -4.29
C ASP A 85 -23.62 -14.81 -4.16
N VAL A 86 -24.92 -14.57 -4.35
CA VAL A 86 -25.53 -13.24 -4.17
C VAL A 86 -25.49 -12.86 -2.68
N ARG A 87 -25.84 -13.77 -1.76
CA ARG A 87 -25.71 -13.53 -0.31
C ARG A 87 -24.27 -13.21 0.09
N GLY A 88 -23.30 -14.01 -0.39
CA GLY A 88 -21.87 -13.78 -0.12
C GLY A 88 -21.39 -12.42 -0.60
N MET A 89 -21.80 -11.99 -1.81
CA MET A 89 -21.51 -10.65 -2.32
C MET A 89 -22.22 -9.56 -1.52
N ALA A 90 -23.44 -9.79 -1.04
CA ALA A 90 -24.17 -8.86 -0.20
C ALA A 90 -23.45 -8.65 1.15
N TYR A 91 -22.98 -9.72 1.80
CA TYR A 91 -22.17 -9.61 3.01
C TYR A 91 -20.88 -8.82 2.76
N LEU A 92 -20.18 -9.12 1.66
CA LEU A 92 -18.99 -8.37 1.27
C LEU A 92 -19.32 -6.89 1.04
N ALA A 93 -20.37 -6.57 0.29
CA ALA A 93 -20.79 -5.18 0.04
C ALA A 93 -21.09 -4.43 1.34
N ALA A 94 -21.83 -5.06 2.27
CA ALA A 94 -22.12 -4.48 3.58
C ALA A 94 -20.84 -4.29 4.41
N GLY A 95 -19.94 -5.29 4.42
CA GLY A 95 -18.65 -5.21 5.11
C GLY A 95 -17.75 -4.08 4.57
N GLN A 96 -17.74 -3.90 3.25
CA GLN A 96 -16.96 -2.87 2.56
C GLN A 96 -17.41 -1.43 2.86
N THR A 97 -18.66 -1.23 3.34
CA THR A 97 -19.10 0.09 3.83
C THR A 97 -18.37 0.55 5.10
N GLY A 98 -17.82 -0.41 5.86
CA GLY A 98 -17.26 -0.19 7.19
C GLY A 98 -18.27 0.31 8.22
N ASP A 99 -19.58 0.22 7.94
CA ASP A 99 -20.65 0.69 8.82
C ASP A 99 -21.02 -0.37 9.85
N SER A 100 -20.87 -0.05 11.14
CA SER A 100 -21.18 -0.96 12.24
C SER A 100 -22.68 -1.27 12.38
N SER A 101 -23.57 -0.48 11.77
CA SER A 101 -25.01 -0.78 11.76
C SER A 101 -25.36 -2.07 11.01
N ALA A 102 -24.48 -2.52 10.11
CA ALA A 102 -24.62 -3.80 9.41
C ALA A 102 -24.45 -5.03 10.32
N LEU A 103 -23.89 -4.85 11.52
CA LEU A 103 -23.54 -5.96 12.40
C LEU A 103 -24.77 -6.74 12.90
N ILE A 104 -25.87 -6.06 13.22
CA ILE A 104 -27.10 -6.72 13.69
C ILE A 104 -27.69 -7.63 12.60
N PRO A 105 -27.93 -7.13 11.36
CA PRO A 105 -28.33 -7.99 10.24
C PRO A 105 -27.37 -9.15 9.97
N MET A 106 -26.05 -8.93 10.08
CA MET A 106 -25.05 -9.99 9.90
C MET A 106 -25.12 -11.07 10.98
N ILE A 107 -25.37 -10.70 12.23
CA ILE A 107 -25.55 -11.64 13.35
C ILE A 107 -26.82 -12.47 13.17
N GLU A 108 -27.88 -11.88 12.64
CA GLU A 108 -29.09 -12.63 12.27
C GLU A 108 -28.81 -13.60 11.11
N ALA A 109 -28.11 -13.12 10.07
CA ALA A 109 -27.70 -13.95 8.94
C ALA A 109 -26.83 -15.14 9.36
N LEU A 110 -25.97 -15.01 10.39
CA LEU A 110 -25.17 -16.11 10.93
C LEU A 110 -26.01 -17.28 11.44
N ARG A 111 -27.24 -17.02 11.89
CA ARG A 111 -28.16 -18.06 12.40
C ARG A 111 -28.85 -18.82 11.27
N ASN A 112 -29.04 -18.16 10.13
CA ASN A 112 -29.90 -18.62 9.05
C ASN A 112 -29.11 -19.16 7.84
N ASP A 113 -27.93 -18.60 7.57
CA ASP A 113 -27.11 -19.00 6.43
C ASP A 113 -26.20 -20.17 6.79
N SER A 114 -26.48 -21.33 6.21
CA SER A 114 -25.69 -22.55 6.40
C SER A 114 -24.72 -22.83 5.25
N HIS A 115 -24.76 -22.04 4.16
CA HIS A 115 -23.94 -22.33 3.00
C HIS A 115 -22.47 -21.93 3.23
N PRO A 116 -21.49 -22.83 3.03
CA PRO A 116 -20.10 -22.59 3.41
C PRO A 116 -19.48 -21.33 2.79
N VAL A 117 -19.82 -21.02 1.53
CA VAL A 117 -19.24 -19.91 0.77
C VAL A 117 -19.76 -18.55 1.23
N SER A 118 -21.05 -18.45 1.51
CA SER A 118 -21.65 -17.20 1.98
C SER A 118 -21.32 -16.98 3.46
N ARG A 119 -21.33 -18.02 4.30
CA ARG A 119 -20.81 -17.95 5.69
C ARG A 119 -19.35 -17.51 5.75
N ALA A 120 -18.54 -17.99 4.82
CA ALA A 120 -17.15 -17.63 4.67
C ALA A 120 -16.96 -16.11 4.50
N GLU A 121 -17.74 -15.48 3.63
CA GLU A 121 -17.73 -14.03 3.43
C GLU A 121 -18.37 -13.28 4.60
N LEU A 122 -19.40 -13.86 5.23
CA LEU A 122 -20.05 -13.28 6.40
C LEU A 122 -19.07 -13.07 7.56
N GLY A 123 -18.21 -14.05 7.86
CA GLY A 123 -17.16 -13.91 8.88
C GLY A 123 -16.16 -12.80 8.57
N LEU A 124 -15.78 -12.65 7.28
CA LEU A 124 -14.90 -11.58 6.86
C LEU A 124 -15.60 -10.20 6.99
N ALA A 125 -16.86 -10.11 6.56
CA ALA A 125 -17.66 -8.90 6.64
C ALA A 125 -17.87 -8.43 8.09
N ILE A 126 -18.17 -9.36 9.00
CA ILE A 126 -18.25 -9.07 10.44
C ILE A 126 -16.93 -8.49 10.93
N GLY A 127 -15.79 -9.10 10.62
CA GLY A 127 -14.48 -8.58 11.03
C GLY A 127 -14.13 -7.20 10.46
N GLN A 128 -14.74 -6.80 9.34
CA GLN A 128 -14.58 -5.47 8.73
C GLN A 128 -15.36 -4.37 9.47
N VAL A 129 -16.52 -4.70 10.06
CA VAL A 129 -17.41 -3.71 10.70
C VAL A 129 -17.37 -3.75 12.23
N ILE A 130 -16.99 -4.88 12.83
CA ILE A 130 -17.02 -5.08 14.28
C ILE A 130 -16.00 -4.18 15.00
N THR A 131 -16.36 -3.65 16.16
CA THR A 131 -15.43 -2.89 17.02
C THR A 131 -14.77 -3.79 18.06
N GLN A 132 -13.67 -3.36 18.68
CA GLN A 132 -13.04 -4.11 19.77
C GLN A 132 -14.02 -4.39 20.93
N ARG A 133 -14.89 -3.43 21.28
CA ARG A 133 -15.92 -3.58 22.32
C ARG A 133 -16.96 -4.64 21.93
N LEU A 134 -17.42 -4.62 20.68
CA LEU A 134 -18.46 -5.55 20.21
C LEU A 134 -17.91 -6.96 19.97
N TYR A 135 -16.61 -7.09 19.69
CA TYR A 135 -15.94 -8.38 19.59
C TYR A 135 -16.05 -9.20 20.88
N LEU A 136 -15.88 -8.57 22.05
CA LEU A 136 -16.04 -9.26 23.34
C LEU A 136 -17.47 -9.81 23.50
N ALA A 137 -18.48 -8.99 23.24
CA ALA A 137 -19.87 -9.42 23.29
C ALA A 137 -20.18 -10.57 22.32
N LEU A 138 -19.62 -10.50 21.10
CA LEU A 138 -19.80 -11.55 20.10
C LEU A 138 -19.09 -12.85 20.51
N ARG A 139 -17.90 -12.77 21.12
CA ARG A 139 -17.13 -13.91 21.63
C ARG A 139 -17.84 -14.62 22.77
N ASP A 140 -18.45 -13.86 23.68
CA ASP A 140 -19.17 -14.41 24.84
C ASP A 140 -20.56 -14.95 24.46
N SER A 141 -21.12 -14.46 23.34
CA SER A 141 -22.27 -15.10 22.70
C SER A 141 -21.80 -16.36 21.97
N ALA A 142 -22.49 -17.50 22.12
CA ALA A 142 -22.11 -18.78 21.48
C ALA A 142 -22.09 -18.77 19.93
N LEU A 143 -22.17 -17.60 19.29
CA LEU A 143 -22.18 -17.35 17.86
C LEU A 143 -20.79 -17.43 17.19
N LEU A 144 -19.70 -17.27 17.95
CA LEU A 144 -18.32 -17.53 17.48
C LEU A 144 -17.80 -18.91 17.88
N THR A 145 -18.69 -19.89 18.02
CA THR A 145 -18.30 -21.28 18.33
C THR A 145 -17.62 -21.99 17.15
N ASP A 146 -17.82 -21.53 15.91
CA ASP A 146 -17.12 -22.03 14.73
C ASP A 146 -15.70 -21.44 14.64
N PRO A 147 -14.64 -22.26 14.82
CA PRO A 147 -13.25 -21.77 14.77
C PRO A 147 -12.86 -21.14 13.43
N ALA A 148 -13.42 -21.61 12.30
CA ALA A 148 -13.10 -21.06 10.98
C ALA A 148 -13.70 -19.66 10.79
N LEU A 149 -14.92 -19.45 11.26
CA LEU A 149 -15.57 -18.14 11.30
C LEU A 149 -14.77 -17.17 12.20
N HIS A 150 -14.36 -17.64 13.39
CA HIS A 150 -13.58 -16.86 14.35
C HIS A 150 -12.22 -16.43 13.77
N ALA A 151 -11.51 -17.34 13.10
CA ALA A 151 -10.26 -17.05 12.40
C ALA A 151 -10.42 -15.91 11.38
N ARG A 152 -11.50 -15.91 10.61
CA ARG A 152 -11.79 -14.89 9.57
C ARG A 152 -12.14 -13.53 10.15
N VAL A 153 -12.93 -13.51 11.22
CA VAL A 153 -13.24 -12.28 11.97
C VAL A 153 -11.94 -11.68 12.50
N LEU A 154 -11.13 -12.48 13.19
CA LEU A 154 -9.85 -12.05 13.77
C LEU A 154 -8.89 -11.51 12.70
N PHE A 155 -8.80 -12.21 11.57
CA PHE A 155 -8.01 -11.80 10.42
C PHE A 155 -8.43 -10.43 9.87
N ARG A 156 -9.71 -10.21 9.60
CA ARG A 156 -10.18 -8.91 9.09
C ARG A 156 -10.03 -7.80 10.13
N MET A 157 -10.16 -8.08 11.43
CA MET A 157 -9.83 -7.10 12.46
C MET A 157 -8.35 -6.68 12.40
N ALA A 158 -7.43 -7.63 12.28
CA ALA A 158 -5.99 -7.34 12.20
C ALA A 158 -5.59 -6.55 10.94
N THR A 159 -6.36 -6.64 9.84
CA THR A 159 -6.12 -5.82 8.64
C THR A 159 -6.47 -4.34 8.81
N ARG A 160 -7.28 -4.01 9.85
CA ARG A 160 -7.73 -2.64 10.15
C ARG A 160 -6.97 -1.98 11.29
N GLY A 161 -6.33 -2.75 12.17
CA GLY A 161 -5.66 -2.18 13.33
C GLY A 161 -4.96 -3.21 14.23
N PRO A 162 -4.35 -2.74 15.32
CA PRO A 162 -3.74 -3.62 16.32
C PRO A 162 -4.77 -4.49 17.02
N LEU A 163 -4.34 -5.70 17.39
CA LEU A 163 -5.13 -6.63 18.20
C LEU A 163 -4.99 -6.31 19.70
N ALA A 164 -6.10 -6.39 20.42
CA ALA A 164 -6.16 -6.34 21.87
C ALA A 164 -5.66 -7.68 22.48
N PRO A 165 -5.24 -7.69 23.76
CA PRO A 165 -4.73 -8.91 24.41
C PRO A 165 -5.65 -10.13 24.29
N VAL A 166 -6.97 -9.94 24.43
CA VAL A 166 -7.97 -11.02 24.28
C VAL A 166 -7.96 -11.64 22.88
N GLN A 167 -7.77 -10.83 21.84
CA GLN A 167 -7.74 -11.28 20.44
C GLN A 167 -6.44 -12.03 20.13
N ILE A 168 -5.34 -11.64 20.77
CA ILE A 168 -4.06 -12.37 20.70
C ILE A 168 -4.21 -13.74 21.35
N ALA A 169 -4.85 -13.81 22.53
CA ALA A 169 -5.14 -15.06 23.21
C ALA A 169 -6.05 -15.99 22.37
N ASP A 170 -7.06 -15.43 21.71
CA ASP A 170 -7.91 -16.19 20.78
C ASP A 170 -7.12 -16.70 19.58
N GLY A 171 -6.23 -15.90 18.99
CA GLY A 171 -5.35 -16.37 17.93
C GLY A 171 -4.44 -17.51 18.39
N ASN A 172 -3.91 -17.45 19.62
CA ASN A 172 -3.12 -18.53 20.21
C ASN A 172 -3.94 -19.84 20.34
N LEU A 173 -5.21 -19.73 20.77
CA LEU A 173 -6.11 -20.87 20.87
C LEU A 173 -6.42 -21.46 19.48
N LEU A 174 -6.77 -20.61 18.51
CA LEU A 174 -7.14 -21.03 17.16
C LEU A 174 -6.00 -21.77 16.44
N LEU A 175 -4.73 -21.40 16.67
CA LEU A 175 -3.58 -22.13 16.12
C LEU A 175 -3.45 -23.56 16.65
N ARG A 176 -4.07 -23.88 17.79
CA ARG A 176 -4.08 -25.23 18.38
C ARG A 176 -5.32 -26.04 17.99
N MET A 177 -6.26 -25.43 17.29
CA MET A 177 -7.49 -26.06 16.83
C MET A 177 -7.31 -26.66 15.44
N SER A 178 -8.21 -27.58 15.09
CA SER A 178 -8.31 -28.12 13.74
C SER A 178 -8.97 -27.10 12.81
N LEU A 179 -8.17 -26.49 11.94
CA LEU A 179 -8.60 -25.52 10.94
C LEU A 179 -8.08 -25.94 9.56
N SER A 180 -8.64 -25.34 8.50
CA SER A 180 -8.06 -25.47 7.17
C SER A 180 -6.71 -24.73 7.10
N PRO A 181 -5.78 -25.14 6.21
CA PRO A 181 -4.52 -24.42 6.00
C PRO A 181 -4.70 -22.92 5.72
N SER A 182 -5.75 -22.56 4.97
CA SER A 182 -6.08 -21.16 4.69
C SER A 182 -6.48 -20.40 5.96
N ASP A 183 -7.31 -21.00 6.83
CA ASP A 183 -7.74 -20.35 8.06
C ASP A 183 -6.59 -20.24 9.07
N HIS A 184 -5.71 -21.24 9.18
CA HIS A 184 -4.45 -21.12 9.95
C HIS A 184 -3.57 -19.99 9.43
N SER A 185 -3.42 -19.90 8.11
CA SER A 185 -2.66 -18.82 7.47
C SER A 185 -3.24 -17.44 7.80
N MET A 186 -4.57 -17.30 7.85
CA MET A 186 -5.27 -16.09 8.28
C MET A 186 -5.00 -15.74 9.76
N VAL A 187 -4.98 -16.73 10.66
CA VAL A 187 -4.64 -16.50 12.08
C VAL A 187 -3.18 -16.07 12.24
N LEU A 188 -2.24 -16.73 11.55
CA LEU A 188 -0.82 -16.32 11.54
C LEU A 188 -0.64 -14.90 10.99
N TYR A 189 -1.38 -14.54 9.95
CA TYR A 189 -1.41 -13.17 9.44
C TYR A 189 -1.90 -12.20 10.51
N ALA A 190 -3.01 -12.55 11.18
CA ALA A 190 -3.60 -11.70 12.21
C ALA A 190 -2.61 -11.42 13.34
N LEU A 191 -1.89 -12.44 13.82
CA LEU A 191 -0.89 -12.30 14.88
C LEU A 191 0.34 -11.50 14.41
N SER A 192 0.89 -11.83 13.24
CA SER A 192 2.10 -11.16 12.72
C SER A 192 1.92 -9.66 12.47
N ARG A 193 0.75 -9.24 11.97
CA ARG A 193 0.43 -7.83 11.69
C ARG A 193 -0.23 -7.12 12.87
N GLY A 194 -1.06 -7.84 13.63
CA GLY A 194 -1.91 -7.29 14.66
C GLY A 194 -1.18 -6.99 15.97
N ILE A 195 -0.12 -7.74 16.28
CA ILE A 195 0.67 -7.54 17.51
C ILE A 195 1.66 -6.39 17.30
N ARG A 196 1.42 -5.28 17.99
CA ARG A 196 2.30 -4.09 17.96
C ARG A 196 3.12 -3.90 19.24
N SER A 197 2.57 -4.31 20.38
CA SER A 197 3.23 -4.19 21.68
C SER A 197 4.18 -5.37 21.96
N PRO A 198 5.17 -5.18 22.86
CA PRO A 198 5.96 -6.30 23.38
C PRO A 198 5.08 -7.36 24.04
N LEU A 199 5.42 -8.63 23.85
CA LEU A 199 4.74 -9.78 24.46
C LEU A 199 5.43 -10.14 25.79
N PRO A 200 4.68 -10.22 26.90
CA PRO A 200 5.26 -10.45 28.22
C PRO A 200 5.54 -11.92 28.56
N ASP A 201 4.85 -12.87 27.91
CA ASP A 201 4.97 -14.31 28.22
C ASP A 201 5.31 -15.15 26.98
N ALA A 202 5.93 -16.32 27.22
CA ALA A 202 6.36 -17.26 26.18
C ALA A 202 5.25 -18.25 25.73
N SER A 203 4.01 -18.13 26.21
CA SER A 203 2.96 -19.13 25.92
C SER A 203 2.60 -19.17 24.43
N LEU A 204 2.61 -18.02 23.77
CA LEU A 204 2.43 -17.91 22.32
C LEU A 204 3.65 -18.43 21.56
N ALA A 205 4.87 -18.24 22.09
CA ALA A 205 6.10 -18.69 21.44
C ALA A 205 6.10 -20.22 21.24
N ALA A 206 5.72 -20.98 22.27
CA ALA A 206 5.62 -22.45 22.18
C ALA A 206 4.60 -22.90 21.11
N THR A 207 3.55 -22.11 20.88
CA THR A 207 2.53 -22.40 19.86
C THR A 207 3.02 -22.05 18.47
N LEU A 208 3.87 -21.02 18.33
CA LEU A 208 4.42 -20.55 17.06
C LEU A 208 5.61 -21.38 16.57
N GLU A 209 6.39 -21.99 17.47
CA GLU A 209 7.62 -22.71 17.09
C GLU A 209 7.37 -23.77 16.00
N PRO A 210 6.34 -24.65 16.07
CA PRO A 210 6.05 -25.61 15.00
C PRO A 210 5.76 -24.94 13.64
N TRP A 211 5.13 -23.77 13.63
CA TRP A 211 4.81 -23.03 12.40
C TRP A 211 6.04 -22.48 11.69
N THR A 212 7.19 -22.39 12.37
CA THR A 212 8.47 -22.04 11.74
C THR A 212 9.07 -23.21 10.92
N TYR A 213 8.42 -24.37 10.92
CA TYR A 213 8.74 -25.56 10.13
C TYR A 213 7.63 -25.91 9.11
N ASP A 214 6.57 -25.10 9.02
CA ASP A 214 5.43 -25.36 8.14
C ASP A 214 5.87 -25.53 6.69
N ALA A 215 5.17 -26.35 5.90
CA ALA A 215 5.50 -26.56 4.49
C ALA A 215 5.33 -25.27 3.66
N ASP A 216 4.36 -24.43 4.01
CA ASP A 216 4.11 -23.16 3.33
C ASP A 216 5.07 -22.07 3.84
N PRO A 217 5.95 -21.50 2.98
CA PRO A 217 6.84 -20.41 3.36
C PRO A 217 6.11 -19.19 3.92
N LEU A 218 4.88 -18.93 3.48
CA LEU A 218 4.10 -17.81 3.99
C LEU A 218 3.75 -17.96 5.47
N ASN A 219 3.44 -19.20 5.90
CA ASN A 219 3.18 -19.51 7.29
C ASN A 219 4.46 -19.39 8.12
N ARG A 220 5.60 -19.89 7.60
CA ARG A 220 6.92 -19.72 8.24
C ARG A 220 7.27 -18.25 8.40
N ASN A 221 7.10 -17.43 7.35
CA ASN A 221 7.34 -15.98 7.36
C ASN A 221 6.46 -15.28 8.42
N ARG A 222 5.15 -15.57 8.44
CA ARG A 222 4.23 -14.95 9.41
C ARG A 222 4.56 -15.36 10.85
N ALA A 223 4.85 -16.64 11.08
CA ALA A 223 5.22 -17.15 12.40
C ALA A 223 6.52 -16.50 12.89
N ILE A 224 7.58 -16.48 12.07
CA ILE A 224 8.88 -15.93 12.49
C ILE A 224 8.76 -14.43 12.80
N GLN A 225 7.97 -13.66 12.05
CA GLN A 225 7.79 -12.23 12.30
C GLN A 225 7.23 -11.89 13.69
N VAL A 226 6.41 -12.76 14.29
CA VAL A 226 5.85 -12.52 15.64
C VAL A 226 6.95 -12.53 16.70
N PHE A 227 8.03 -13.31 16.50
CA PHE A 227 9.12 -13.42 17.47
C PHE A 227 9.88 -12.11 17.74
N ARG A 228 9.78 -11.13 16.84
CA ARG A 228 10.29 -9.77 17.04
C ARG A 228 9.61 -9.04 18.20
N ARG A 229 8.43 -9.49 18.64
CA ARG A 229 7.68 -8.88 19.74
C ARG A 229 8.08 -9.38 21.12
N PHE A 230 8.90 -10.42 21.21
CA PHE A 230 9.46 -10.88 22.47
C PHE A 230 10.74 -10.10 22.79
N PRO A 231 10.88 -9.50 23.98
CA PRO A 231 12.03 -8.68 24.33
C PRO A 231 13.31 -9.49 24.63
N ASP A 232 13.18 -10.79 24.86
CA ASP A 232 14.27 -11.69 25.26
C ASP A 232 14.87 -12.48 24.08
N SER A 233 15.57 -13.58 24.34
CA SER A 233 16.18 -14.45 23.33
C SER A 233 15.18 -15.34 22.57
N THR A 234 13.89 -15.30 22.92
CA THR A 234 12.84 -16.15 22.32
C THR A 234 12.78 -15.94 20.81
N GLY A 235 12.83 -17.05 20.07
CA GLY A 235 12.81 -17.09 18.60
C GLY A 235 14.19 -16.99 17.92
N LEU A 236 15.28 -16.75 18.67
CA LEU A 236 16.63 -16.69 18.07
C LEU A 236 17.07 -18.02 17.46
N ALA A 237 16.75 -19.14 18.11
CA ALA A 237 17.06 -20.46 17.58
C ALA A 237 16.39 -20.71 16.22
N ALA A 238 15.09 -20.40 16.13
CA ALA A 238 14.34 -20.47 14.87
C ALA A 238 14.92 -19.53 13.80
N ALA A 239 15.23 -18.28 14.15
CA ALA A 239 15.81 -17.31 13.22
C ALA A 239 17.18 -17.79 12.67
N ARG A 240 18.08 -18.26 13.54
CA ARG A 240 19.40 -18.78 13.16
C ARG A 240 19.29 -20.00 12.24
N ARG A 241 18.37 -20.92 12.55
CA ARG A 241 18.07 -22.10 11.71
C ARG A 241 17.59 -21.66 10.33
N LEU A 242 16.55 -20.83 10.28
CA LEU A 242 15.95 -20.35 9.02
C LEU A 242 16.97 -19.60 8.16
N ILE A 243 17.77 -18.69 8.73
CA ILE A 243 18.84 -18.01 7.99
C ILE A 243 19.86 -19.01 7.42
N THR A 244 19.99 -20.21 7.98
CA THR A 244 20.96 -21.21 7.50
C THR A 244 20.36 -22.19 6.49
N THR A 245 19.09 -22.54 6.62
CA THR A 245 18.50 -23.65 5.83
C THR A 245 17.48 -23.20 4.79
N GLU A 246 16.91 -22.01 4.93
CA GLU A 246 15.79 -21.56 4.10
C GLU A 246 16.24 -21.06 2.73
N THR A 247 15.33 -21.11 1.76
CA THR A 247 15.53 -20.58 0.40
C THR A 247 14.49 -19.52 0.03
N ASP A 248 13.34 -19.49 0.71
CA ASP A 248 12.32 -18.47 0.46
C ASP A 248 12.80 -17.05 0.89
N PRO A 249 12.75 -16.05 0.00
CA PRO A 249 13.27 -14.72 0.27
C PRO A 249 12.54 -14.01 1.40
N GLY A 250 11.22 -14.18 1.50
CA GLY A 250 10.40 -13.54 2.53
C GLY A 250 10.71 -14.12 3.92
N VAL A 251 10.85 -15.43 4.02
CA VAL A 251 11.22 -16.08 5.30
C VAL A 251 12.62 -15.65 5.74
N LEU A 252 13.60 -15.61 4.82
CA LEU A 252 14.97 -15.18 5.12
C LEU A 252 15.04 -13.73 5.62
N GLN A 253 14.34 -12.84 4.94
CA GLN A 253 14.24 -11.45 5.35
C GLN A 253 13.59 -11.30 6.73
N ALA A 254 12.49 -12.02 6.99
CA ALA A 254 11.82 -11.98 8.28
C ALA A 254 12.70 -12.53 9.41
N ALA A 255 13.42 -13.64 9.18
CA ALA A 255 14.35 -14.22 10.13
C ALA A 255 15.53 -13.28 10.42
N ALA A 256 16.12 -12.64 9.41
CA ALA A 256 17.18 -11.65 9.58
C ALA A 256 16.70 -10.44 10.41
N ARG A 257 15.47 -9.98 10.20
CA ARG A 257 14.85 -8.91 11.00
C ARG A 257 14.67 -9.31 12.46
N VAL A 258 14.25 -10.54 12.73
CA VAL A 258 14.15 -11.05 14.12
C VAL A 258 15.52 -11.09 14.78
N LEU A 259 16.51 -11.67 14.11
CA LEU A 259 17.87 -11.79 14.62
C LEU A 259 18.46 -10.40 14.96
N LEU A 260 18.43 -9.47 14.01
CA LEU A 260 18.98 -8.11 14.19
C LEU A 260 18.19 -7.25 15.17
N SER A 261 16.88 -7.49 15.34
CA SER A 261 16.09 -6.79 16.37
C SER A 261 16.50 -7.15 17.81
N LYS A 262 17.22 -8.26 17.99
CA LYS A 262 17.67 -8.80 19.27
C LYS A 262 19.19 -8.60 19.44
N ALA A 263 19.64 -7.38 19.15
CA ALA A 263 21.05 -6.97 19.12
C ALA A 263 21.89 -7.44 20.34
N ALA A 264 21.29 -7.44 21.54
CA ALA A 264 21.92 -7.87 22.79
C ALA A 264 22.39 -9.34 22.82
N PHE A 265 21.87 -10.17 21.91
CA PHE A 265 22.13 -11.61 21.87
C PHE A 265 22.93 -12.04 20.65
N LEU A 266 23.42 -11.08 19.84
CA LEU A 266 24.18 -11.36 18.63
C LEU A 266 25.61 -11.82 18.96
N ASP A 267 26.04 -12.86 18.26
CA ASP A 267 27.41 -13.37 18.31
C ASP A 267 28.13 -13.28 16.94
N ILE A 268 29.40 -13.70 16.89
CA ILE A 268 30.21 -13.67 15.66
C ILE A 268 29.62 -14.61 14.58
N SER A 269 29.04 -15.75 14.99
CA SER A 269 28.46 -16.71 14.05
C SER A 269 27.21 -16.16 13.38
N ASP A 270 26.44 -15.32 14.08
CA ASP A 270 25.30 -14.61 13.51
C ASP A 270 25.71 -13.69 12.37
N ALA A 271 26.86 -13.01 12.48
CA ALA A 271 27.39 -12.19 11.40
C ALA A 271 27.74 -13.02 10.16
N GLU A 272 28.34 -14.21 10.34
CA GLU A 272 28.61 -15.14 9.22
C GLU A 272 27.32 -15.64 8.56
N ARG A 273 26.29 -15.93 9.36
CA ARG A 273 24.97 -16.33 8.84
C ARG A 273 24.39 -15.24 7.95
N LEU A 274 24.47 -13.99 8.37
CA LEU A 274 23.96 -12.85 7.60
C LEU A 274 24.79 -12.56 6.35
N LYS A 275 26.09 -12.91 6.32
CA LYS A 275 26.96 -12.71 5.15
C LYS A 275 26.39 -13.34 3.89
N ARG A 276 25.80 -14.53 3.98
CA ARG A 276 25.22 -15.20 2.81
C ARG A 276 24.09 -14.39 2.15
N LEU A 277 23.34 -13.62 2.94
CA LEU A 277 22.20 -12.83 2.46
C LEU A 277 22.64 -11.57 1.72
N THR A 278 23.91 -11.18 1.84
CA THR A 278 24.47 -10.01 1.13
C THR A 278 24.56 -10.22 -0.38
N LEU A 279 24.56 -11.48 -0.83
CA LEU A 279 24.62 -11.88 -2.24
C LEU A 279 23.37 -12.67 -2.67
N PHE A 280 22.29 -12.58 -1.91
CA PHE A 280 21.06 -13.31 -2.22
C PHE A 280 20.48 -12.83 -3.57
N PRO A 281 20.01 -13.71 -4.48
CA PRO A 281 19.59 -13.31 -5.83
C PRO A 281 18.53 -12.20 -5.86
N THR A 282 17.50 -12.32 -5.02
CA THR A 282 16.41 -11.33 -4.90
C THR A 282 16.94 -10.01 -4.33
N SER A 283 16.86 -8.93 -5.11
CA SER A 283 17.45 -7.63 -4.77
C SER A 283 16.91 -7.06 -3.47
N TRP A 284 15.61 -7.19 -3.24
CA TRP A 284 14.95 -6.64 -2.05
C TRP A 284 15.33 -7.34 -0.74
N VAL A 285 15.85 -8.58 -0.78
CA VAL A 285 16.42 -9.26 0.41
C VAL A 285 17.70 -8.56 0.85
N GLN A 286 18.58 -8.24 -0.10
CA GLN A 286 19.83 -7.50 0.18
C GLN A 286 19.52 -6.09 0.70
N VAL A 287 18.58 -5.39 0.07
CA VAL A 287 18.13 -4.05 0.49
C VAL A 287 17.58 -4.09 1.92
N SER A 288 16.70 -5.04 2.21
CA SER A 288 16.12 -5.18 3.55
C SER A 288 17.18 -5.50 4.61
N LEU A 289 18.19 -6.31 4.28
CA LEU A 289 19.30 -6.58 5.19
C LEU A 289 20.10 -5.31 5.49
N ALA A 290 20.48 -4.56 4.45
CA ALA A 290 21.20 -3.30 4.60
C ALA A 290 20.42 -2.31 5.48
N GLN A 291 19.12 -2.15 5.24
CA GLN A 291 18.24 -1.28 6.02
C GLN A 291 18.09 -1.74 7.49
N THR A 292 18.02 -3.04 7.72
CA THR A 292 17.89 -3.58 9.09
C THR A 292 19.19 -3.42 9.88
N LEU A 293 20.34 -3.70 9.26
CA LEU A 293 21.67 -3.48 9.85
C LEU A 293 21.87 -2.01 10.22
N ARG A 294 21.45 -1.09 9.34
CA ARG A 294 21.50 0.35 9.58
C ARG A 294 20.75 0.75 10.85
N THR A 295 19.60 0.16 11.12
CA THR A 295 18.80 0.47 12.31
C THR A 295 19.16 -0.36 13.55
N THR A 296 20.17 -1.24 13.46
CA THR A 296 20.57 -2.10 14.58
C THR A 296 21.29 -1.26 15.64
N ASP A 297 20.85 -1.40 16.89
CA ASP A 297 21.42 -0.67 18.04
C ASP A 297 22.82 -1.20 18.38
N SER A 298 23.84 -0.51 17.88
CA SER A 298 25.25 -0.90 18.05
C SER A 298 25.69 -0.90 19.51
N THR A 299 25.02 -0.16 20.39
CA THR A 299 25.37 -0.10 21.83
C THR A 299 25.06 -1.40 22.58
N LYS A 300 24.20 -2.24 21.99
CA LYS A 300 23.79 -3.54 22.56
C LYS A 300 24.56 -4.71 21.97
N VAL A 301 25.30 -4.51 20.89
CA VAL A 301 26.04 -5.59 20.23
C VAL A 301 27.42 -5.71 20.86
N THR A 302 27.90 -6.94 21.08
CA THR A 302 29.28 -7.17 21.55
C THR A 302 30.30 -6.59 20.56
N SER A 303 31.42 -6.07 21.06
CA SER A 303 32.47 -5.46 20.23
C SER A 303 32.96 -6.38 19.11
N ASP A 304 33.05 -7.68 19.37
CA ASP A 304 33.51 -8.65 18.39
C ASP A 304 32.46 -8.95 17.32
N ALA A 305 31.19 -9.15 17.69
CA ALA A 305 30.10 -9.32 16.74
C ALA A 305 29.93 -8.06 15.88
N TRP A 306 30.02 -6.87 16.47
CA TRP A 306 29.95 -5.60 15.75
C TRP A 306 31.11 -5.44 14.75
N ARG A 307 32.33 -5.80 15.17
CA ARG A 307 33.50 -5.81 14.27
C ARG A 307 33.31 -6.78 13.11
N ARG A 308 32.71 -7.95 13.34
CA ARG A 308 32.44 -8.90 12.26
C ARG A 308 31.35 -8.42 11.31
N LEU A 309 30.24 -7.86 11.82
CA LEU A 309 29.20 -7.25 10.99
C LEU A 309 29.77 -6.12 10.11
N ARG A 310 30.67 -5.29 10.66
CA ARG A 310 31.41 -4.28 9.88
C ARG A 310 32.18 -4.91 8.72
N SER A 311 32.89 -6.01 8.96
CA SER A 311 33.61 -6.74 7.90
C SER A 311 32.66 -7.21 6.81
N VAL A 312 31.51 -7.79 7.17
CA VAL A 312 30.49 -8.27 6.21
C VAL A 312 29.98 -7.12 5.34
N VAL A 313 29.71 -5.96 5.93
CA VAL A 313 29.25 -4.76 5.20
C VAL A 313 30.32 -4.29 4.21
N TYR A 314 31.58 -4.20 4.63
CA TYR A 314 32.67 -3.76 3.76
C TYR A 314 33.01 -4.77 2.66
N GLU A 315 32.96 -6.07 2.97
CA GLU A 315 33.11 -7.14 1.98
C GLU A 315 32.02 -7.03 0.90
N ARG A 316 30.76 -6.75 1.27
CA ARG A 316 29.67 -6.54 0.30
C ARG A 316 29.85 -5.26 -0.52
N MET A 317 30.32 -4.17 0.09
CA MET A 317 30.59 -2.92 -0.63
C MET A 317 31.73 -3.05 -1.63
N ALA A 318 32.74 -3.87 -1.34
CA ALA A 318 33.86 -4.10 -2.24
C ALA A 318 33.42 -4.72 -3.58
N LEU A 319 32.23 -5.33 -3.61
CA LEU A 319 31.61 -5.93 -4.80
C LEU A 319 30.70 -4.95 -5.58
N SER A 320 30.50 -3.73 -5.08
CA SER A 320 29.64 -2.76 -5.73
C SER A 320 30.22 -2.27 -7.06
N SER A 321 29.32 -2.05 -8.02
CA SER A 321 29.67 -1.51 -9.34
C SER A 321 30.35 -0.13 -9.23
N PRO A 322 31.27 0.22 -10.16
CA PRO A 322 31.78 1.59 -10.30
C PRO A 322 30.64 2.63 -10.41
N VAL A 323 29.59 2.29 -11.17
CA VAL A 323 28.33 3.02 -11.23
C VAL A 323 27.30 2.27 -10.36
N PRO A 324 27.12 2.65 -9.08
CA PRO A 324 26.28 1.92 -8.14
C PRO A 324 24.81 2.00 -8.52
N GLY A 325 24.10 0.88 -8.43
CA GLY A 325 22.64 0.83 -8.45
C GLY A 325 22.06 1.16 -7.06
N TYR A 326 20.73 1.22 -6.95
CA TYR A 326 20.05 1.52 -5.68
C TYR A 326 20.48 0.60 -4.53
N ARG A 327 20.56 -0.70 -4.77
CA ARG A 327 21.01 -1.66 -3.76
C ARG A 327 22.43 -1.38 -3.27
N ASP A 328 23.34 -0.99 -4.16
CA ASP A 328 24.70 -0.62 -3.75
C ASP A 328 24.68 0.64 -2.87
N ILE A 329 23.88 1.64 -3.23
CA ILE A 329 23.69 2.86 -2.44
C ILE A 329 23.18 2.54 -1.03
N GLU A 330 22.21 1.64 -0.89
CA GLU A 330 21.69 1.22 0.42
C GLU A 330 22.80 0.61 1.30
N TRP A 331 23.71 -0.20 0.72
CA TRP A 331 24.87 -0.74 1.42
C TRP A 331 25.89 0.32 1.78
N MET A 332 26.16 1.28 0.88
CA MET A 332 27.06 2.39 1.14
C MET A 332 26.56 3.28 2.29
N ILE A 333 25.26 3.58 2.33
CA ILE A 333 24.64 4.32 3.45
C ILE A 333 24.76 3.52 4.75
N THR A 334 24.47 2.22 4.71
CA THR A 334 24.59 1.34 5.88
C THR A 334 26.02 1.30 6.40
N ALA A 335 27.03 1.33 5.54
CA ALA A 335 28.43 1.33 5.95
C ALA A 335 28.87 2.58 6.72
N CYS A 336 28.18 3.70 6.52
CA CYS A 336 28.44 4.89 7.30
C CYS A 336 28.06 4.71 8.78
N GLN A 337 27.06 3.87 9.10
CA GLN A 337 26.77 3.42 10.49
C GLN A 337 27.93 2.62 11.11
N PHE A 338 28.78 2.02 10.27
CA PHE A 338 29.97 1.29 10.67
C PHE A 338 31.26 2.14 10.57
N GLY A 339 31.12 3.48 10.54
CA GLY A 339 32.24 4.42 10.58
C GLY A 339 32.85 4.78 9.22
N HIS A 340 32.16 4.51 8.11
CA HIS A 340 32.56 5.03 6.80
C HIS A 340 32.18 6.52 6.67
N GLY A 341 33.10 7.37 6.23
CA GLY A 341 32.87 8.81 6.10
C GLY A 341 31.82 9.16 5.03
N PRO A 342 30.79 9.97 5.33
CA PRO A 342 29.71 10.25 4.39
C PRO A 342 30.09 11.18 3.22
N ASP A 343 31.10 12.04 3.36
CA ASP A 343 31.44 13.04 2.33
C ASP A 343 31.90 12.42 1.00
N SER A 344 32.70 11.35 1.06
CA SER A 344 33.14 10.61 -0.14
C SER A 344 31.94 10.00 -0.90
N LEU A 345 30.94 9.51 -0.15
CA LEU A 345 29.72 8.96 -0.71
C LEU A 345 28.85 10.05 -1.34
N ILE A 346 28.68 11.20 -0.69
CA ILE A 346 27.93 12.35 -1.24
C ILE A 346 28.53 12.79 -2.58
N GLY A 347 29.86 12.92 -2.65
CA GLY A 347 30.56 13.28 -3.89
C GLY A 347 30.40 12.23 -5.01
N ARG A 348 30.39 10.94 -4.67
CA ARG A 348 30.06 9.89 -5.65
C ARG A 348 28.61 9.99 -6.13
N LEU A 349 27.67 10.20 -5.23
CA LEU A 349 26.25 10.27 -5.58
C LEU A 349 25.95 11.49 -6.47
N SER A 350 26.57 12.65 -6.24
CA SER A 350 26.30 13.87 -7.01
C SER A 350 26.68 13.77 -8.50
N THR A 351 27.59 12.86 -8.84
CA THR A 351 28.12 12.66 -10.21
C THR A 351 27.42 11.55 -10.98
N LEU A 352 26.45 10.84 -10.37
CA LEU A 352 25.76 9.74 -11.04
C LEU A 352 24.91 10.23 -12.23
N PRO A 353 24.89 9.47 -13.35
CA PRO A 353 24.09 9.84 -14.51
C PRO A 353 22.58 9.74 -14.25
N ASN A 354 22.15 8.88 -13.32
CA ASN A 354 20.76 8.70 -12.97
C ASN A 354 20.34 9.71 -11.88
N PRO A 355 19.52 10.73 -12.20
CA PRO A 355 19.11 11.75 -11.23
C PRO A 355 18.32 11.19 -10.05
N PHE A 356 17.55 10.11 -10.26
CA PHE A 356 16.85 9.43 -9.18
C PHE A 356 17.82 8.90 -8.12
N LEU A 357 18.93 8.29 -8.55
CA LEU A 357 19.97 7.82 -7.64
C LEU A 357 20.73 8.97 -6.97
N ARG A 358 20.87 10.13 -7.65
CA ARG A 358 21.45 11.34 -7.04
C ARG A 358 20.64 11.86 -5.85
N GLY A 359 19.32 11.63 -5.84
CA GLY A 359 18.43 12.01 -4.73
C GLY A 359 18.79 11.36 -3.39
N PHE A 360 19.52 10.23 -3.39
CA PHE A 360 19.97 9.56 -2.16
C PHE A 360 21.01 10.35 -1.37
N GLN A 361 21.58 11.42 -1.93
CA GLN A 361 22.35 12.39 -1.16
C GLN A 361 21.55 12.94 0.01
N ALA A 362 20.27 13.25 -0.24
CA ALA A 362 19.37 13.73 0.80
C ALA A 362 19.19 12.66 1.89
N VAL A 363 18.90 11.41 1.51
CA VAL A 363 18.71 10.27 2.42
C VAL A 363 19.92 10.09 3.34
N LEU A 364 21.12 10.16 2.78
CA LEU A 364 22.36 10.05 3.53
C LEU A 364 22.52 11.21 4.53
N LEU A 365 22.30 12.46 4.10
CA LEU A 365 22.39 13.65 4.96
C LEU A 365 21.35 13.65 6.10
N GLY A 366 20.17 13.09 5.85
CA GLY A 366 19.14 12.93 6.86
C GLY A 366 19.46 11.87 7.91
N TYR A 367 20.10 10.78 7.48
CA TYR A 367 20.46 9.67 8.35
C TYR A 367 21.72 9.96 9.18
N LEU A 368 22.73 10.61 8.58
CA LEU A 368 23.99 10.97 9.23
C LEU A 368 24.25 12.46 9.08
N PRO A 369 23.63 13.28 9.93
CA PRO A 369 23.82 14.72 9.89
C PRO A 369 25.27 15.05 10.27
N VAL A 370 26.03 15.50 9.28
CA VAL A 370 27.33 16.18 9.44
C VAL A 370 27.14 17.70 9.55
N PRO A 371 28.11 18.46 10.08
CA PRO A 371 28.05 19.93 10.05
C PRO A 371 27.73 20.45 8.64
N GLY A 372 26.73 21.33 8.53
CA GLY A 372 26.26 21.86 7.25
C GLY A 372 25.23 21.01 6.49
N SER A 373 24.78 19.86 7.04
CA SER A 373 23.80 18.99 6.38
C SER A 373 22.50 19.71 6.03
N THR A 374 21.95 20.52 6.94
CA THR A 374 20.73 21.30 6.68
C THR A 374 20.90 22.29 5.54
N ALA A 375 22.08 22.94 5.45
CA ALA A 375 22.39 23.85 4.34
C ALA A 375 22.48 23.11 3.00
N ARG A 376 23.17 21.96 2.96
CA ARG A 376 23.25 21.09 1.77
C ARG A 376 21.86 20.57 1.35
N LEU A 377 21.04 20.13 2.31
CA LEU A 377 19.66 19.71 2.02
C LEU A 377 18.85 20.87 1.43
N THR A 378 19.00 22.08 1.98
CA THR A 378 18.31 23.28 1.47
C THR A 378 18.76 23.59 0.04
N GLU A 379 20.04 23.42 -0.28
CA GLU A 379 20.55 23.53 -1.66
C GLU A 379 19.93 22.48 -2.59
N LEU A 380 19.86 21.22 -2.16
CA LEU A 380 19.24 20.14 -2.94
C LEU A 380 17.77 20.40 -3.25
N THR A 381 17.02 21.12 -2.39
CA THR A 381 15.63 21.49 -2.69
C THR A 381 15.48 22.42 -3.90
N ARG A 382 16.56 23.07 -4.34
CA ARG A 382 16.60 23.94 -5.52
C ARG A 382 17.00 23.19 -6.80
N ALA A 383 17.24 21.88 -6.72
CA ALA A 383 17.57 21.08 -7.89
C ALA A 383 16.44 21.13 -8.94
N SER A 384 16.83 21.26 -10.21
CA SER A 384 15.89 21.27 -11.34
C SER A 384 15.12 19.96 -11.48
N ASP A 385 15.72 18.85 -11.05
CA ASP A 385 15.12 17.51 -11.11
C ASP A 385 14.31 17.18 -9.84
N PRO A 386 13.00 16.85 -9.95
CA PRO A 386 12.15 16.50 -8.81
C PRO A 386 12.68 15.32 -7.99
N ALA A 387 13.33 14.35 -8.64
CA ALA A 387 13.85 13.16 -7.96
C ALA A 387 15.00 13.50 -6.98
N ILE A 388 15.60 14.69 -7.08
CA ILE A 388 16.63 15.19 -6.16
C ILE A 388 16.02 16.08 -5.07
N ARG A 389 15.17 17.04 -5.45
CA ARG A 389 14.61 18.02 -4.51
C ARG A 389 13.58 17.42 -3.54
N THR A 390 12.75 16.49 -3.99
CA THR A 390 11.65 15.93 -3.20
C THR A 390 12.15 15.15 -1.98
N PRO A 391 13.13 14.22 -2.10
CA PRO A 391 13.73 13.57 -0.94
C PRO A 391 14.39 14.55 0.04
N ALA A 392 15.01 15.62 -0.46
CA ALA A 392 15.62 16.66 0.40
C ALA A 392 14.57 17.41 1.22
N ALA A 393 13.45 17.78 0.60
CA ALA A 393 12.34 18.45 1.26
C ALA A 393 11.66 17.56 2.31
N GLN A 394 11.47 16.27 2.03
CA GLN A 394 10.94 15.30 3.00
C GLN A 394 11.82 15.24 4.25
N ILE A 395 13.13 15.14 4.07
CA ILE A 395 14.08 15.01 5.18
C ILE A 395 14.17 16.30 5.99
N LEU A 396 14.18 17.46 5.34
CA LEU A 396 14.10 18.75 6.01
C LEU A 396 12.81 18.87 6.82
N THR A 397 11.68 18.46 6.26
CA THR A 397 10.38 18.41 6.95
C THR A 397 10.47 17.58 8.24
N ASP A 398 11.13 16.42 8.19
CA ASP A 398 11.31 15.58 9.36
C ASP A 398 12.30 16.18 10.38
N GLN A 399 13.36 16.85 9.94
CA GLN A 399 14.28 17.60 10.83
C GLN A 399 13.55 18.75 11.54
N ILE A 400 12.69 19.48 10.82
CA ILE A 400 11.86 20.57 11.35
C ILE A 400 10.92 20.05 12.44
N ARG A 401 10.22 18.95 12.17
CA ARG A 401 9.32 18.32 13.14
C ARG A 401 10.05 17.84 14.41
N LYS A 402 11.34 17.51 14.30
CA LYS A 402 12.21 17.14 15.43
C LYS A 402 12.85 18.35 16.13
N GLY A 403 12.57 19.58 15.70
CA GLY A 403 13.14 20.80 16.27
C GLY A 403 14.63 20.99 15.97
N GLN A 404 15.14 20.40 14.89
CA GLN A 404 16.57 20.40 14.53
C GLN A 404 16.97 21.57 13.61
N VAL A 405 16.02 22.41 13.21
CA VAL A 405 16.23 23.55 12.31
C VAL A 405 15.67 24.81 12.99
N ASP A 406 16.39 25.92 12.90
CA ASP A 406 15.97 27.18 13.50
C ASP A 406 14.82 27.83 12.72
N THR A 407 13.99 28.61 13.42
CA THR A 407 12.77 29.22 12.86
C THR A 407 13.04 30.17 11.70
N LEU A 408 14.16 30.88 11.67
CA LEU A 408 14.49 31.82 10.58
C LEU A 408 14.78 31.05 9.29
N THR A 409 15.60 30.00 9.38
CA THR A 409 15.88 29.09 8.27
C THR A 409 14.60 28.43 7.77
N ILE A 410 13.72 27.97 8.67
CA ILE A 410 12.42 27.39 8.31
C ILE A 410 11.60 28.36 7.47
N ARG A 411 11.40 29.59 7.95
CA ARG A 411 10.58 30.61 7.27
C ARG A 411 11.13 30.96 5.89
N ALA A 412 12.43 31.19 5.79
CA ALA A 412 13.08 31.50 4.51
C ALA A 412 12.94 30.35 3.50
N MET A 413 13.08 29.11 3.95
CA MET A 413 12.92 27.92 3.14
C MET A 413 11.47 27.74 2.66
N LEU A 414 10.49 27.82 3.57
CA LEU A 414 9.07 27.67 3.24
C LEU A 414 8.61 28.73 2.25
N ARG A 415 9.08 29.97 2.40
CA ARG A 415 8.85 31.05 1.43
C ARG A 415 9.43 30.71 0.06
N SER A 416 10.66 30.21 0.02
CA SER A 416 11.29 29.75 -1.22
C SER A 416 10.51 28.60 -1.86
N TRP A 417 9.97 27.66 -1.08
CA TRP A 417 9.20 26.52 -1.60
C TRP A 417 7.86 26.92 -2.19
N LEU A 418 7.11 27.84 -1.55
CA LEU A 418 5.88 28.37 -2.13
C LEU A 418 6.16 29.19 -3.40
N ALA A 419 7.32 29.81 -3.53
CA ALA A 419 7.68 30.58 -4.72
C ALA A 419 7.94 29.72 -5.97
N THR A 420 8.39 28.46 -5.83
CA THR A 420 8.70 27.58 -6.97
C THR A 420 7.45 27.03 -7.67
N ALA A 421 6.32 26.96 -6.97
CA ALA A 421 5.11 26.28 -7.41
C ALA A 421 5.32 24.79 -7.80
N ASP A 422 6.37 24.14 -7.27
CA ASP A 422 6.55 22.70 -7.44
C ASP A 422 5.61 21.91 -6.53
N LEU A 423 4.87 20.97 -7.10
CA LEU A 423 3.78 20.27 -6.41
C LEU A 423 4.22 19.61 -5.09
N SER A 424 5.35 18.90 -5.09
CA SER A 424 5.85 18.21 -3.90
C SER A 424 6.30 19.20 -2.81
N LEU A 425 7.06 20.24 -3.20
CA LEU A 425 7.50 21.28 -2.26
C LEU A 425 6.34 22.07 -1.66
N VAL A 426 5.31 22.36 -2.45
CA VAL A 426 4.10 23.06 -2.00
C VAL A 426 3.31 22.21 -1.01
N SER A 427 3.18 20.90 -1.26
CA SER A 427 2.55 19.98 -0.30
C SER A 427 3.29 19.94 1.03
N PHE A 428 4.62 19.84 1.03
CA PHE A 428 5.41 19.88 2.27
C PHE A 428 5.32 21.23 2.98
N ALA A 429 5.39 22.33 2.23
CA ALA A 429 5.28 23.67 2.80
C ALA A 429 3.91 23.89 3.46
N SER A 430 2.83 23.47 2.78
CA SER A 430 1.47 23.59 3.27
C SER A 430 1.27 22.83 4.58
N ASP A 431 1.78 21.60 4.66
CA ASP A 431 1.73 20.79 5.88
C ASP A 431 2.49 21.44 7.05
N LEU A 432 3.73 21.90 6.83
CA LEU A 432 4.52 22.54 7.87
C LEU A 432 3.89 23.85 8.37
N LEU A 433 3.33 24.66 7.47
CA LEU A 433 2.72 25.96 7.80
C LEU A 433 1.41 25.85 8.60
N THR A 434 0.85 24.64 8.73
CA THR A 434 -0.24 24.39 9.68
C THR A 434 0.17 24.74 11.11
N ASN A 435 1.45 24.54 11.46
CA ASN A 435 2.02 24.98 12.72
C ASN A 435 2.20 26.51 12.73
N PRO A 436 1.51 27.25 13.62
CA PRO A 436 1.59 28.72 13.67
C PRO A 436 3.00 29.26 13.90
N ALA A 437 3.89 28.51 14.55
CA ALA A 437 5.26 28.95 14.83
C ALA A 437 6.08 29.24 13.56
N PHE A 438 5.78 28.52 12.46
CA PHE A 438 6.51 28.60 11.20
C PHE A 438 5.93 29.62 10.21
N ARG A 439 4.78 30.22 10.53
CA ARG A 439 4.17 31.27 9.71
C ARG A 439 5.03 32.53 9.71
N TYR A 440 4.96 33.30 8.63
CA TYR A 440 5.77 34.50 8.40
C TYR A 440 4.93 35.63 7.78
N GLU A 441 5.45 36.85 7.84
CA GLU A 441 4.79 38.03 7.27
C GLU A 441 4.73 37.94 5.74
N GLY A 442 3.56 38.23 5.17
CA GLY A 442 3.32 38.13 3.72
C GLY A 442 2.94 36.72 3.23
N LEU A 443 2.58 35.81 4.13
CA LEU A 443 2.21 34.44 3.78
C LEU A 443 0.96 34.36 2.89
N GLU A 444 -0.11 35.12 3.16
CA GLU A 444 -1.34 35.07 2.35
C GLU A 444 -1.12 35.46 0.87
N PRO A 445 -0.43 36.57 0.56
CA PRO A 445 -0.02 36.86 -0.82
C PRO A 445 0.79 35.74 -1.49
N ASP A 446 1.75 35.16 -0.75
CA ASP A 446 2.61 34.09 -1.27
C ASP A 446 1.80 32.80 -1.54
N ILE A 447 0.84 32.47 -0.67
CA ILE A 447 -0.14 31.38 -0.87
C ILE A 447 -0.98 31.63 -2.12
N GLY A 448 -1.52 32.84 -2.30
CA GLY A 448 -2.33 33.18 -3.46
C GLY A 448 -1.56 33.04 -4.77
N SER A 449 -0.35 33.59 -4.83
CA SER A 449 0.55 33.48 -5.98
C SER A 449 0.94 32.03 -6.28
N CYS A 450 1.21 31.24 -5.22
CA CYS A 450 1.53 29.82 -5.35
C CYS A 450 0.34 29.02 -5.90
N PHE A 451 -0.87 29.25 -5.38
CA PHE A 451 -2.09 28.59 -5.84
C PHE A 451 -2.34 28.85 -7.33
N ASP A 452 -2.20 30.10 -7.77
CA ASP A 452 -2.42 30.47 -9.17
C ASP A 452 -1.42 29.79 -10.11
N LYS A 453 -0.16 29.62 -9.68
CA LYS A 453 0.89 28.92 -10.45
C LYS A 453 0.77 27.40 -10.42
N THR A 454 0.22 26.82 -9.35
CA THR A 454 0.04 25.36 -9.19
C THR A 454 -1.27 24.84 -9.77
N ASN A 455 -2.13 25.74 -10.28
CA ASN A 455 -3.42 25.43 -10.89
C ASN A 455 -3.29 24.58 -12.16
N SER A 456 -3.20 23.26 -11.95
CA SER A 456 -3.06 22.24 -12.98
C SER A 456 -3.83 20.98 -12.57
N ALA A 457 -4.10 20.09 -13.53
CA ALA A 457 -4.80 18.83 -13.25
C ALA A 457 -4.04 17.93 -12.27
N ASP A 458 -2.70 17.93 -12.34
CA ASP A 458 -1.84 17.14 -11.46
C ASP A 458 -1.62 17.82 -10.09
N GLY A 459 -1.89 19.12 -9.97
CA GLY A 459 -1.65 19.91 -8.76
C GLY A 459 -2.73 19.83 -7.69
N VAL A 460 -3.80 19.04 -7.88
CA VAL A 460 -4.97 19.05 -6.99
C VAL A 460 -4.60 18.78 -5.53
N GLU A 461 -3.71 17.83 -5.24
CA GLU A 461 -3.31 17.52 -3.86
C GLU A 461 -2.60 18.69 -3.18
N ALA A 462 -1.67 19.34 -3.88
CA ALA A 462 -0.98 20.54 -3.40
C ALA A 462 -1.96 21.70 -3.14
N LEU A 463 -2.93 21.90 -4.04
CA LEU A 463 -3.98 22.92 -3.90
C LEU A 463 -4.89 22.63 -2.70
N LEU A 464 -5.22 21.38 -2.41
CA LEU A 464 -5.98 20.99 -1.22
C LEU A 464 -5.20 21.27 0.07
N GLY A 465 -3.88 21.03 0.06
CA GLY A 465 -2.98 21.45 1.13
C GLY A 465 -3.04 22.96 1.38
N LEU A 466 -2.94 23.76 0.33
CA LEU A 466 -3.03 25.23 0.41
C LEU A 466 -4.40 25.70 0.92
N ILE A 467 -5.51 25.08 0.49
CA ILE A 467 -6.85 25.39 1.00
C ILE A 467 -6.95 25.11 2.50
N SER A 468 -6.48 23.93 2.93
CA SER A 468 -6.48 23.55 4.35
C SER A 468 -5.65 24.53 5.18
N LEU A 469 -4.47 24.92 4.70
CA LEU A 469 -3.63 25.94 5.34
C LEU A 469 -4.36 27.29 5.42
N THR A 470 -4.93 27.75 4.31
CA THR A 470 -5.63 29.04 4.21
C THR A 470 -6.81 29.11 5.18
N ARG A 471 -7.58 28.02 5.30
CA ARG A 471 -8.64 27.88 6.31
C ARG A 471 -8.13 28.08 7.73
N GLN A 472 -6.97 27.52 8.06
CA GLN A 472 -6.38 27.61 9.40
C GLN A 472 -5.76 28.97 9.73
N LEU A 473 -5.53 29.83 8.73
CA LEU A 473 -5.09 31.20 8.97
C LEU A 473 -6.20 32.04 9.60
N GLY A 474 -7.45 31.88 9.12
CA GLY A 474 -8.62 32.56 9.67
C GLY A 474 -8.59 34.09 9.53
N THR A 475 -7.74 34.64 8.66
CA THR A 475 -7.62 36.08 8.40
C THR A 475 -8.61 36.54 7.32
N PRO A 476 -9.00 37.82 7.26
CA PRO A 476 -9.84 38.35 6.18
C PRO A 476 -9.25 38.09 4.79
N ALA A 477 -7.94 38.28 4.62
CA ALA A 477 -7.24 37.99 3.36
C ALA A 477 -7.31 36.50 2.98
N ALA A 478 -7.26 35.59 3.95
CA ALA A 478 -7.47 34.17 3.73
C ALA A 478 -8.92 33.83 3.32
N ALA A 479 -9.91 34.53 3.89
CA ALA A 479 -11.30 34.38 3.47
C ALA A 479 -11.53 34.85 2.02
N ASP A 480 -10.86 35.92 1.60
CA ASP A 480 -10.91 36.42 0.22
C ASP A 480 -10.29 35.41 -0.76
N LEU A 481 -9.16 34.80 -0.39
CA LEU A 481 -8.53 33.71 -1.15
C LEU A 481 -9.49 32.53 -1.33
N LEU A 482 -10.04 32.00 -0.22
CA LEU A 482 -10.97 30.88 -0.27
C LEU A 482 -12.21 31.20 -1.11
N THR A 483 -12.74 32.42 -1.00
CA THR A 483 -13.89 32.88 -1.78
C THR A 483 -13.60 32.83 -3.27
N ARG A 484 -12.45 33.35 -3.71
CA ARG A 484 -12.00 33.25 -5.11
C ARG A 484 -11.90 31.79 -5.56
N TRP A 485 -11.39 30.91 -4.71
CA TRP A 485 -11.20 29.50 -5.06
C TRP A 485 -12.49 28.67 -5.05
N THR A 486 -13.62 29.18 -4.53
CA THR A 486 -14.92 28.49 -4.66
C THR A 486 -15.42 28.35 -6.11
N SER A 487 -14.85 29.14 -7.02
CA SER A 487 -15.11 29.15 -8.46
C SER A 487 -14.04 28.43 -9.28
N HIS A 488 -13.15 27.67 -8.62
CA HIS A 488 -12.07 26.94 -9.29
C HIS A 488 -12.60 25.91 -10.29
N SER A 489 -11.88 25.71 -11.40
CA SER A 489 -12.24 24.75 -12.46
C SER A 489 -12.24 23.30 -11.98
N SER A 490 -11.31 22.93 -11.09
CA SER A 490 -11.31 21.65 -10.39
C SER A 490 -12.38 21.63 -9.28
N PRO A 491 -13.36 20.71 -9.32
CA PRO A 491 -14.44 20.68 -8.34
C PRO A 491 -14.04 20.19 -6.96
N VAL A 492 -12.98 19.39 -6.86
CA VAL A 492 -12.43 18.94 -5.57
C VAL A 492 -11.85 20.14 -4.82
N VAL A 493 -11.12 20.99 -5.54
CA VAL A 493 -10.54 22.24 -5.02
C VAL A 493 -11.65 23.25 -4.69
N ALA A 494 -12.61 23.46 -5.59
CA ALA A 494 -13.74 24.36 -5.36
C ALA A 494 -14.60 23.94 -4.15
N ARG A 495 -14.84 22.63 -3.99
CA ARG A 495 -15.56 22.08 -2.84
C ARG A 495 -14.78 22.27 -1.55
N ALA A 496 -13.48 21.93 -1.54
CA ALA A 496 -12.65 22.11 -0.36
C ALA A 496 -12.61 23.58 0.07
N ALA A 497 -12.58 24.52 -0.88
CA ALA A 497 -12.66 25.95 -0.58
C ALA A 497 -14.02 26.35 0.02
N ARG A 498 -15.14 25.82 -0.48
CA ARG A 498 -16.49 26.04 0.09
C ARG A 498 -16.66 25.43 1.48
N GLU A 499 -16.17 24.21 1.67
CA GLU A 499 -16.16 23.54 2.97
C GLU A 499 -15.29 24.29 3.97
N ALA A 500 -14.14 24.83 3.52
CA ALA A 500 -13.31 25.70 4.33
C ALA A 500 -14.02 27.00 4.75
N LEU A 501 -14.97 27.49 3.96
CA LEU A 501 -15.85 28.61 4.28
C LEU A 501 -17.13 28.21 5.05
N ASN A 502 -17.28 26.95 5.45
CA ASN A 502 -18.48 26.39 6.08
C ASN A 502 -19.78 26.56 5.25
N GLN A 503 -19.69 26.58 3.92
CA GLN A 503 -20.85 26.63 3.03
C GLN A 503 -21.34 25.22 2.70
N LYS A 504 -22.68 25.01 2.59
CA LYS A 504 -23.24 23.71 2.21
C LYS A 504 -22.64 23.26 0.86
N PRO A 505 -22.06 22.05 0.76
CA PRO A 505 -21.49 21.58 -0.49
C PRO A 505 -22.59 21.48 -1.56
N GLY A 506 -22.38 22.15 -2.69
CA GLY A 506 -23.22 21.97 -3.88
C GLY A 506 -23.09 20.54 -4.45
N PRO A 507 -23.96 20.13 -5.38
CA PRO A 507 -23.89 18.83 -6.02
C PRO A 507 -22.49 18.61 -6.62
N ARG A 508 -21.94 17.40 -6.39
CA ARG A 508 -20.61 16.95 -6.79
C ARG A 508 -20.42 17.13 -8.31
N PRO A 509 -19.63 18.11 -8.79
CA PRO A 509 -19.23 18.17 -10.18
C PRO A 509 -18.01 17.28 -10.37
N LEU A 510 -17.93 16.62 -11.51
CA LEU A 510 -16.83 15.73 -11.86
C LEU A 510 -15.53 16.55 -11.96
N GLN A 511 -14.48 16.14 -11.23
CA GLN A 511 -13.07 16.34 -11.64
C GLN A 511 -12.97 16.05 -13.15
N GLN A 512 -11.95 16.49 -13.89
CA GLN A 512 -11.77 15.95 -15.24
C GLN A 512 -11.54 14.44 -15.09
N ALA A 513 -12.65 13.70 -15.07
CA ALA A 513 -12.71 12.28 -15.17
C ALA A 513 -11.97 11.97 -16.45
N MET A 514 -11.34 10.81 -16.49
CA MET A 514 -10.91 10.26 -17.76
C MET A 514 -11.98 10.60 -18.81
N PRO A 515 -11.60 11.24 -19.94
CA PRO A 515 -12.55 11.62 -20.98
C PRO A 515 -13.49 10.46 -21.24
N ALA A 516 -14.81 10.73 -21.28
CA ALA A 516 -15.86 9.71 -21.28
C ALA A 516 -15.40 8.48 -22.05
N VAL A 517 -15.14 7.40 -21.31
CA VAL A 517 -14.63 6.17 -21.93
C VAL A 517 -15.72 5.66 -22.84
N ASP A 518 -15.31 5.37 -24.07
CA ASP A 518 -16.19 4.75 -25.02
C ASP A 518 -16.56 3.36 -24.49
N LEU A 519 -17.81 3.19 -24.06
CA LEU A 519 -18.36 1.91 -23.64
C LEU A 519 -18.29 0.87 -24.77
N ALA A 520 -18.21 1.30 -26.05
CA ALA A 520 -17.93 0.38 -27.15
C ALA A 520 -16.55 -0.27 -26.99
N GLY A 521 -15.58 0.40 -26.35
CA GLY A 521 -14.27 -0.16 -26.03
C GLY A 521 -14.33 -1.38 -25.11
N LEU A 522 -15.37 -1.52 -24.27
CA LEU A 522 -15.56 -2.70 -23.41
C LEU A 522 -15.82 -3.97 -24.24
N THR A 523 -16.45 -3.85 -25.41
CA THR A 523 -16.71 -5.00 -26.28
C THR A 523 -15.42 -5.60 -26.82
N GLY A 524 -14.37 -4.79 -27.00
CA GLY A 524 -13.04 -5.22 -27.42
C GLY A 524 -12.25 -5.97 -26.34
N LEU A 525 -12.72 -5.98 -25.08
CA LEU A 525 -12.01 -6.61 -23.94
C LEU A 525 -12.45 -8.05 -23.66
N GLN A 526 -13.24 -8.68 -24.54
CA GLN A 526 -13.70 -10.06 -24.33
C GLN A 526 -12.58 -11.10 -24.45
N LYS A 527 -11.51 -10.79 -25.19
CA LYS A 527 -10.36 -11.68 -25.34
C LYS A 527 -9.31 -11.37 -24.28
N PRO A 528 -8.57 -12.38 -23.80
CA PRO A 528 -7.43 -12.14 -22.92
C PRO A 528 -6.41 -11.20 -23.56
N LEU A 529 -6.17 -10.07 -22.92
CA LEU A 529 -5.15 -9.10 -23.32
C LEU A 529 -3.97 -9.14 -22.35
N PHE A 530 -2.78 -8.90 -22.88
CA PHE A 530 -1.55 -8.85 -22.10
C PHE A 530 -0.76 -7.57 -22.39
N LEU A 531 0.01 -7.14 -21.40
CA LEU A 531 1.03 -6.11 -21.53
C LEU A 531 2.40 -6.71 -21.30
N ASP A 532 3.28 -6.58 -22.29
CA ASP A 532 4.71 -6.89 -22.16
C ASP A 532 5.46 -5.62 -21.77
N TRP A 533 5.82 -5.51 -20.49
CA TRP A 533 6.62 -4.43 -19.93
C TRP A 533 8.09 -4.79 -20.06
N LYS A 534 8.77 -4.23 -21.05
CA LYS A 534 10.22 -4.35 -21.19
C LYS A 534 10.88 -3.36 -20.23
N THR A 535 11.70 -3.86 -19.32
CA THR A 535 12.42 -3.06 -18.33
C THR A 535 13.93 -3.23 -18.48
N SER A 536 14.71 -2.41 -17.78
CA SER A 536 16.18 -2.54 -17.68
C SER A 536 16.65 -3.87 -17.09
N LYS A 537 15.76 -4.66 -16.46
CA LYS A 537 16.07 -5.98 -15.85
C LYS A 537 15.51 -7.16 -16.64
N GLY A 538 14.74 -6.91 -17.70
CA GLY A 538 14.05 -7.95 -18.46
C GLY A 538 12.59 -7.62 -18.69
N THR A 539 11.83 -8.59 -19.20
CA THR A 539 10.42 -8.38 -19.57
C THR A 539 9.49 -8.99 -18.53
N ILE A 540 8.45 -8.25 -18.15
CA ILE A 540 7.36 -8.69 -17.29
C ILE A 540 6.09 -8.75 -18.15
N ARG A 541 5.45 -9.92 -18.21
CA ARG A 541 4.16 -10.10 -18.90
C ARG A 541 3.02 -10.05 -17.90
N MET A 542 2.11 -9.11 -18.09
CA MET A 542 0.92 -8.93 -17.26
C MET A 542 -0.33 -9.29 -18.05
N LYS A 543 -1.19 -10.14 -17.49
CA LYS A 543 -2.55 -10.40 -18.00
C LYS A 543 -3.50 -9.36 -17.42
N LEU A 544 -4.28 -8.71 -18.27
CA LEU A 544 -5.27 -7.70 -17.86
C LEU A 544 -6.54 -8.36 -17.30
N LEU A 545 -7.23 -7.67 -16.39
CA LEU A 545 -8.43 -8.14 -15.69
C LEU A 545 -9.62 -7.19 -15.93
N PRO A 546 -10.12 -7.07 -17.18
CA PRO A 546 -11.18 -6.12 -17.53
C PRO A 546 -12.53 -6.47 -16.89
N GLU A 547 -12.75 -7.71 -16.46
CA GLU A 547 -13.95 -8.11 -15.72
C GLU A 547 -13.99 -7.50 -14.31
N GLU A 548 -12.83 -7.18 -13.74
CA GLU A 548 -12.69 -6.65 -12.38
C GLU A 548 -12.56 -5.13 -12.36
N ALA A 549 -11.72 -4.58 -13.24
CA ALA A 549 -11.42 -3.15 -13.33
C ALA A 549 -11.51 -2.64 -14.78
N PRO A 550 -12.70 -2.68 -15.41
CA PRO A 550 -12.87 -2.36 -16.83
C PRO A 550 -12.41 -0.95 -17.19
N MET A 551 -12.73 0.05 -16.37
CA MET A 551 -12.40 1.44 -16.65
C MET A 551 -10.90 1.70 -16.51
N THR A 552 -10.27 1.08 -15.51
CA THR A 552 -8.83 1.12 -15.28
C THR A 552 -8.08 0.44 -16.42
N VAL A 553 -8.54 -0.73 -16.88
CA VAL A 553 -7.93 -1.43 -18.02
C VAL A 553 -7.99 -0.59 -19.30
N LEU A 554 -9.13 0.04 -19.59
CA LEU A 554 -9.26 0.94 -20.76
C LEU A 554 -8.33 2.16 -20.65
N ALA A 555 -8.22 2.75 -19.46
CA ALA A 555 -7.29 3.84 -19.20
C ALA A 555 -5.84 3.44 -19.43
N MET A 556 -5.43 2.29 -18.89
CA MET A 556 -4.06 1.77 -19.01
C MET A 556 -3.72 1.43 -20.46
N LEU A 557 -4.62 0.81 -21.21
CA LEU A 557 -4.43 0.55 -22.64
C LEU A 557 -4.25 1.86 -23.43
N ARG A 558 -5.04 2.90 -23.12
CA ARG A 558 -4.88 4.21 -23.74
C ARG A 558 -3.50 4.82 -23.48
N LEU A 559 -3.05 4.81 -22.22
CA LEU A 559 -1.72 5.33 -21.83
C LEU A 559 -0.58 4.53 -22.49
N VAL A 560 -0.69 3.21 -22.52
CA VAL A 560 0.29 2.34 -23.18
C VAL A 560 0.38 2.65 -24.68
N ARG A 561 -0.76 2.80 -25.37
CA ARG A 561 -0.80 3.08 -26.81
C ARG A 561 -0.20 4.44 -27.20
N THR A 562 -0.20 5.42 -26.29
CA THR A 562 0.48 6.72 -26.51
C THR A 562 1.96 6.69 -26.13
N GLY A 563 2.51 5.54 -25.72
CA GLY A 563 3.89 5.41 -25.26
C GLY A 563 4.18 6.08 -23.92
N PHE A 564 3.14 6.37 -23.11
CA PHE A 564 3.25 7.15 -21.88
C PHE A 564 4.28 6.60 -20.89
N PHE A 565 4.39 5.28 -20.77
CA PHE A 565 5.27 4.64 -19.80
C PHE A 565 6.74 4.53 -20.24
N ASN A 566 7.08 4.88 -21.49
CA ASN A 566 8.43 4.71 -22.01
C ASN A 566 9.40 5.68 -21.32
N GLY A 567 10.47 5.14 -20.73
CA GLY A 567 11.49 5.88 -19.99
C GLY A 567 11.14 6.18 -18.52
N ILE A 568 9.92 5.86 -18.08
CA ILE A 568 9.48 6.06 -16.68
C ILE A 568 10.23 5.12 -15.73
N TYR A 569 10.56 5.63 -14.55
CA TYR A 569 11.25 4.86 -13.50
C TYR A 569 10.29 4.09 -12.60
N PHE A 570 10.75 2.95 -12.10
CA PHE A 570 10.31 2.46 -10.81
C PHE A 570 10.94 3.35 -9.73
N HIS A 571 10.13 3.96 -8.88
CA HIS A 571 10.59 4.99 -7.94
C HIS A 571 10.48 4.56 -6.48
N ARG A 572 9.79 3.45 -6.19
CA ARG A 572 9.60 2.98 -4.81
C ARG A 572 9.61 1.47 -4.73
N LEU A 573 10.45 0.96 -3.82
CA LEU A 573 10.52 -0.43 -3.42
C LEU A 573 10.27 -0.52 -1.91
N VAL A 574 9.36 -1.40 -1.51
CA VAL A 574 9.18 -1.81 -0.13
C VAL A 574 9.44 -3.32 -0.07
N PRO A 575 10.56 -3.76 0.55
CA PRO A 575 10.90 -5.18 0.60
C PRO A 575 9.82 -6.06 1.26
N ASP A 576 9.59 -7.25 0.71
CA ASP A 576 8.46 -8.17 1.02
C ASP A 576 7.07 -7.63 0.67
N PHE A 577 6.97 -6.50 -0.05
CA PHE A 577 5.68 -5.83 -0.21
C PHE A 577 5.41 -5.46 -1.66
N VAL A 578 6.00 -4.38 -2.16
CA VAL A 578 5.70 -3.86 -3.49
C VAL A 578 6.90 -3.19 -4.17
N ILE A 579 6.93 -3.30 -5.49
CA ILE A 579 7.65 -2.37 -6.37
C ILE A 579 6.61 -1.50 -7.09
N GLN A 580 6.82 -0.18 -7.11
CA GLN A 580 5.88 0.81 -7.64
C GLN A 580 6.53 1.66 -8.75
N GLY A 581 5.77 1.90 -9.81
CA GLY A 581 6.17 2.66 -10.99
C GLY A 581 4.99 3.39 -11.64
N GLY A 582 5.22 3.95 -12.83
CA GLY A 582 4.20 4.67 -13.59
C GLY A 582 4.06 6.16 -13.25
N ASP A 583 4.93 6.70 -12.39
CA ASP A 583 4.97 8.14 -12.11
C ASP A 583 5.86 8.87 -13.14
N PRO A 584 5.31 9.77 -13.99
CA PRO A 584 6.10 10.53 -14.96
C PRO A 584 7.11 11.48 -14.32
N ARG A 585 6.94 11.88 -13.06
CA ARG A 585 7.91 12.71 -12.31
C ARG A 585 9.00 11.88 -11.63
N GLY A 586 8.73 10.60 -11.37
CA GLY A 586 9.63 9.69 -10.65
C GLY A 586 9.83 10.01 -9.17
N ASP A 587 9.03 10.90 -8.58
CA ASP A 587 9.12 11.35 -7.18
C ASP A 587 7.95 10.90 -6.30
N GLY A 588 7.01 10.16 -6.87
CA GLY A 588 5.76 9.67 -6.28
C GLY A 588 4.55 10.57 -6.49
N SER A 589 4.70 11.77 -7.06
CA SER A 589 3.64 12.80 -7.09
C SER A 589 3.09 13.16 -8.47
N GLY A 590 3.58 12.55 -9.55
CA GLY A 590 3.06 12.80 -10.89
C GLY A 590 1.85 11.96 -11.26
N GLY A 591 1.11 12.44 -12.27
CA GLY A 591 -0.11 11.83 -12.78
C GLY A 591 -0.23 11.97 -14.30
N PRO A 592 -1.30 11.38 -14.88
CA PRO A 592 -1.53 11.44 -16.32
C PRO A 592 -2.40 12.63 -16.76
N GLY A 593 -2.63 13.61 -15.89
CA GLY A 593 -3.55 14.74 -16.15
C GLY A 593 -5.04 14.42 -15.98
N PHE A 594 -5.40 13.21 -15.51
CA PHE A 594 -6.76 12.82 -15.15
C PHE A 594 -6.76 11.87 -13.96
N VAL A 595 -7.94 11.68 -13.36
CA VAL A 595 -8.15 10.73 -12.25
C VAL A 595 -9.00 9.54 -12.67
N LEU A 596 -8.71 8.40 -12.07
CA LEU A 596 -9.49 7.18 -12.14
C LEU A 596 -10.25 6.96 -10.85
N ARG A 597 -11.50 6.52 -11.02
CA ARG A 597 -12.37 6.08 -9.94
C ARG A 597 -11.95 4.67 -9.54
N SER A 598 -11.90 4.41 -8.23
CA SER A 598 -11.50 3.09 -7.74
C SER A 598 -12.49 1.99 -8.18
N GLU A 599 -11.96 0.85 -8.61
CA GLU A 599 -12.69 -0.35 -9.00
C GLU A 599 -12.29 -1.50 -8.07
N PHE A 600 -12.78 -1.46 -6.83
CA PHE A 600 -12.48 -2.50 -5.86
C PHE A 600 -13.25 -3.78 -6.21
N SER A 601 -12.52 -4.89 -6.31
CA SER A 601 -13.08 -6.18 -6.70
C SER A 601 -13.05 -7.20 -5.57
N GLN A 602 -13.59 -8.39 -5.85
CA GLN A 602 -13.52 -9.53 -4.94
C GLN A 602 -12.19 -10.28 -5.01
N ILE A 603 -11.41 -10.07 -6.09
CA ILE A 603 -10.07 -10.64 -6.19
C ILE A 603 -9.23 -10.08 -5.05
N ARG A 604 -8.45 -10.96 -4.42
CA ARG A 604 -7.61 -10.63 -3.28
C ARG A 604 -6.16 -10.54 -3.70
N TYR A 605 -5.39 -9.75 -2.96
CA TYR A 605 -3.94 -9.77 -3.01
C TYR A 605 -3.39 -11.00 -2.27
N SER A 606 -3.81 -12.19 -2.68
CA SER A 606 -3.53 -13.46 -2.00
C SER A 606 -2.22 -14.12 -2.46
N GLN A 607 -1.61 -13.63 -3.53
CA GLN A 607 -0.42 -14.20 -4.17
C GLN A 607 0.45 -13.10 -4.76
N ALA A 608 1.77 -13.32 -4.81
CA ALA A 608 2.70 -12.44 -5.48
C ALA A 608 2.32 -12.22 -6.95
N GLY A 609 2.70 -11.07 -7.52
CA GLY A 609 2.45 -10.73 -8.91
C GLY A 609 1.09 -10.09 -9.22
N LYS A 610 0.18 -9.92 -8.24
CA LYS A 610 -1.00 -9.06 -8.46
C LYS A 610 -0.57 -7.61 -8.68
N VAL A 611 -1.22 -6.94 -9.63
CA VAL A 611 -0.90 -5.57 -10.03
C VAL A 611 -2.05 -4.65 -9.64
N GLY A 612 -1.73 -3.66 -8.79
CA GLY A 612 -2.70 -2.72 -8.25
C GLY A 612 -2.44 -1.28 -8.69
N MET A 613 -3.47 -0.43 -8.63
CA MET A 613 -3.32 1.02 -8.82
C MET A 613 -2.83 1.68 -7.54
N ALA A 614 -1.80 2.52 -7.63
CA ALA A 614 -1.41 3.35 -6.49
C ALA A 614 -2.42 4.49 -6.32
N SER A 615 -2.73 4.84 -5.07
CA SER A 615 -3.70 5.88 -4.74
C SER A 615 -3.29 6.65 -3.49
N ALA A 616 -3.64 7.93 -3.44
CA ALA A 616 -3.58 8.77 -2.23
C ALA A 616 -4.86 8.63 -1.37
N GLY A 617 -5.79 7.78 -1.80
CA GLY A 617 -7.12 7.62 -1.22
C GLY A 617 -8.09 7.03 -2.23
N LYS A 618 -9.31 6.76 -1.78
CA LYS A 618 -10.36 6.29 -2.68
C LYS A 618 -10.63 7.32 -3.78
N ASP A 619 -10.74 6.87 -5.03
CA ASP A 619 -11.04 7.69 -6.21
C ASP A 619 -9.96 8.74 -6.56
N THR A 620 -8.70 8.49 -6.22
CA THR A 620 -7.55 9.35 -6.57
C THR A 620 -6.48 8.63 -7.41
N GLU A 621 -6.86 7.52 -8.02
CA GLU A 621 -5.97 6.72 -8.86
C GLU A 621 -5.66 7.46 -10.17
N GLY A 622 -4.60 7.06 -10.87
CA GLY A 622 -4.15 7.72 -12.11
C GLY A 622 -3.39 6.75 -13.01
N CYS A 623 -2.09 6.96 -13.20
CA CYS A 623 -1.22 6.10 -14.01
C CYS A 623 -0.23 5.26 -13.18
N GLN A 624 -0.07 5.59 -11.89
CA GLN A 624 0.85 4.89 -11.02
C GLN A 624 0.29 3.52 -10.62
N PHE A 625 1.15 2.50 -10.64
CA PHE A 625 0.78 1.13 -10.31
C PHE A 625 1.87 0.47 -9.45
N PHE A 626 1.52 -0.64 -8.81
CA PHE A 626 2.46 -1.46 -8.06
C PHE A 626 2.29 -2.95 -8.35
N ILE A 627 3.37 -3.71 -8.23
CA ILE A 627 3.40 -5.17 -8.31
C ILE A 627 3.73 -5.70 -6.91
N ILE A 628 2.91 -6.61 -6.37
CA ILE A 628 3.15 -7.18 -5.04
C ILE A 628 4.18 -8.33 -5.07
N HIS A 629 5.11 -8.36 -4.11
CA HIS A 629 6.12 -9.44 -3.97
C HIS A 629 5.63 -10.59 -3.09
N SER A 630 4.65 -10.33 -2.22
CA SER A 630 4.09 -11.31 -1.30
C SER A 630 2.58 -11.06 -1.14
N PRO A 631 1.81 -12.00 -0.57
CA PRO A 631 0.39 -11.78 -0.27
C PRO A 631 0.16 -10.60 0.67
N THR A 632 -0.68 -9.65 0.26
CA THR A 632 -0.95 -8.40 0.99
C THR A 632 -2.45 -8.17 1.24
N PRO A 633 -3.11 -8.97 2.11
CA PRO A 633 -4.56 -8.88 2.31
C PRO A 633 -5.05 -7.57 2.92
N HIS A 634 -4.15 -6.74 3.44
CA HIS A 634 -4.49 -5.37 3.84
C HIS A 634 -4.74 -4.46 2.63
N LEU A 635 -4.48 -4.86 1.39
CA LEU A 635 -4.86 -4.07 0.21
C LEU A 635 -6.26 -4.44 -0.33
N ASP A 636 -6.80 -5.60 0.06
CA ASP A 636 -8.11 -6.09 -0.39
C ASP A 636 -9.22 -5.06 -0.11
N GLY A 637 -10.03 -4.75 -1.13
CA GLY A 637 -11.13 -3.78 -1.02
C GLY A 637 -10.70 -2.32 -0.82
N ARG A 638 -9.40 -2.03 -0.93
CA ARG A 638 -8.85 -0.67 -0.76
C ARG A 638 -8.06 -0.16 -1.95
N TYR A 639 -7.61 -1.06 -2.82
CA TYR A 639 -6.85 -0.74 -4.03
C TYR A 639 -7.36 -1.56 -5.21
N THR A 640 -7.58 -0.90 -6.35
CA THR A 640 -7.99 -1.54 -7.61
C THR A 640 -6.94 -2.55 -8.08
N ILE A 641 -7.35 -3.79 -8.34
CA ILE A 641 -6.53 -4.81 -9.02
C ILE A 641 -6.93 -4.82 -10.49
N TRP A 642 -6.00 -4.54 -11.40
CA TRP A 642 -6.30 -4.42 -12.83
C TRP A 642 -5.52 -5.39 -13.72
N ALA A 643 -4.47 -6.04 -13.18
CA ALA A 643 -3.69 -7.04 -13.89
C ALA A 643 -3.03 -8.05 -12.93
N GLU A 644 -2.48 -9.12 -13.49
CA GLU A 644 -1.62 -10.08 -12.80
C GLU A 644 -0.41 -10.46 -13.65
N VAL A 645 0.76 -10.57 -13.02
CA VAL A 645 1.98 -11.05 -13.66
C VAL A 645 1.85 -12.54 -13.94
N VAL A 646 1.91 -12.92 -15.22
CA VAL A 646 1.85 -14.32 -15.67
C VAL A 646 3.22 -14.85 -16.11
N SER A 647 4.19 -13.96 -16.34
CA SER A 647 5.59 -14.31 -16.60
C SER A 647 6.51 -13.14 -16.22
N GLY A 648 7.73 -13.45 -15.76
CA GLY A 648 8.71 -12.43 -15.34
C GLY A 648 8.54 -11.94 -13.90
N LEU A 649 7.92 -12.73 -13.00
CA LEU A 649 7.86 -12.36 -11.57
C LEU A 649 9.26 -12.22 -10.95
N SER A 650 10.21 -13.08 -11.34
CA SER A 650 11.61 -12.96 -10.92
C SER A 650 12.27 -11.66 -11.40
N VAL A 651 11.88 -11.16 -12.58
CA VAL A 651 12.32 -9.84 -13.06
C VAL A 651 11.75 -8.75 -12.16
N ALA A 652 10.46 -8.84 -11.80
CA ALA A 652 9.84 -7.89 -10.87
C ALA A 652 10.54 -7.89 -9.50
N ASP A 653 10.92 -9.07 -8.98
CA ASP A 653 11.68 -9.25 -7.73
C ASP A 653 13.11 -8.68 -7.78
N GLU A 654 13.67 -8.51 -8.98
CA GLU A 654 14.99 -7.92 -9.19
C GLU A 654 14.94 -6.40 -9.44
N LEU A 655 13.78 -5.84 -9.78
CA LEU A 655 13.63 -4.41 -10.01
C LEU A 655 13.97 -3.60 -8.75
N GLU A 656 14.66 -2.49 -8.97
CA GLU A 656 15.06 -1.55 -7.94
C GLU A 656 14.65 -0.11 -8.33
N PRO A 657 14.49 0.79 -7.35
CA PRO A 657 14.34 2.21 -7.61
C PRO A 657 15.42 2.75 -8.57
N GLY A 658 15.00 3.44 -9.62
CA GLY A 658 15.87 3.92 -10.70
C GLY A 658 15.96 2.99 -11.91
N ASP A 659 15.45 1.75 -11.85
CA ASP A 659 15.21 0.92 -13.03
C ASP A 659 14.10 1.52 -13.90
N ARG A 660 14.17 1.27 -15.21
CA ARG A 660 13.33 1.94 -16.21
C ARG A 660 12.42 0.97 -16.93
N ILE A 661 11.24 1.46 -17.28
CA ILE A 661 10.37 0.86 -18.28
C ILE A 661 10.87 1.35 -19.64
N GLU A 662 11.47 0.46 -20.43
CA GLU A 662 12.01 0.81 -21.75
C GLU A 662 10.90 0.97 -22.80
N SER A 663 9.95 0.04 -22.78
CA SER A 663 8.79 0.05 -23.68
C SER A 663 7.68 -0.86 -23.15
N VAL A 664 6.43 -0.55 -23.47
CA VAL A 664 5.29 -1.44 -23.19
C VAL A 664 4.59 -1.81 -24.50
N ARG A 665 4.26 -3.08 -24.70
CA ARG A 665 3.51 -3.57 -25.88
C ARG A 665 2.22 -4.25 -25.47
N VAL A 666 1.13 -3.98 -26.20
CA VAL A 666 -0.13 -4.71 -26.07
C VAL A 666 -0.07 -5.98 -26.90
N ILE A 667 -0.50 -7.10 -26.33
CA ILE A 667 -0.53 -8.43 -26.98
C ILE A 667 -1.95 -8.99 -26.88
N GLY A 668 -2.44 -9.58 -27.98
CA GLY A 668 -3.77 -10.18 -28.06
C GLY A 668 -4.86 -9.29 -28.68
N GLU A 669 -4.47 -8.15 -29.26
CA GLU A 669 -5.33 -7.32 -30.14
C GLU A 669 -5.60 -8.00 -31.48
#